data_AF-F4QBK2-F1
#
_entry.id   AF-F4QBK2-F1
#
_cell.length_a   1.000
_cell.length_b   1.000
_cell.length_c   1.000
_cell.angle_alpha   90.00
_cell.angle_beta   90.00
_cell.angle_gamma   90.00
#
_symmetry.space_group_name_H-M   'P 1'
#
loop_
_entity.id
_entity.type
_entity.pdbx_description
1 polymer ?
#
loop_
_entity_poly.entity_id
_entity_poly.type
_entity_poly.pdbx_seq_one_letter_code
_entity_poly.pdbx_strand_id
1 'polypeptide(L)'
;MGYYSGSQHQHNKYLNNANNNSNNNNSQPSTPEQQTMNYDDQTNDALTQAKLSIATENLGLVSPTLYSPLSSPTPVSLKSLSNPLTTILSDENWIHILSFLDSRSLLNLSETCHYFYYISNDKFLWEELLKNERGDVLILPPNSELNNAKFVYKNRRDFTTITEALSNLTDDKREIILIRPGTYKENLVINKPVDIIGEGLNTDVLIESGTSNTVSISAPYGSLTNVSTKQTGHWFCIDIEKGGFTINKCDITNTTLSAVKIGKEASPWISDNIIHDCKEAGIAIFGGEGTIIGNRFTRNRYGSIEVVYSTAKPTIKLNRIYRNKGYGIHCHTNSAGVISENIIEENESDGISCWGGASPVVSNNKICNNLEDGIYIHEDGKGIYEHNQIFGQKLDGIRISKSNPQISNNTIHHNQGDGIRLVIKANPVITENHICENKRVGIHIYREGMGIISNNYIYGNRNAGMQVYSRANATITNNKIIQNRCSGIYVSDHAIVNIRSNEISNNGEVGIEIVSGAKALCFDNNLINRNWEAGLAYYSDSKPLGFETNNNFTGNGSEGSQQYVMREGRELMSIQQYNRAISQPRGRGSNEELEPISFLVENALQVGLCTLSYTREYYHAQYWYECRTCSEPRKILGRSEIAVCEECAKKCHAGHDIGLRKYGHFYCDCGQQVANPCKCISYKSRPMNPHNNLLINPHSSNTTTTTTNGQNQQGQQNNPLTNYLSNSTNPSFNTHKHETINTPI
;
A
#
# COMPACT_ATOMS: atom_id res chain seq x y z
N MET A 1 -28.06 -7.02 -15.99
CA MET A 1 -28.88 -8.03 -16.70
C MET A 1 -28.61 -7.93 -18.20
N GLY A 2 -28.25 -9.05 -18.85
CA GLY A 2 -28.21 -9.30 -20.32
C GLY A 2 -27.27 -8.42 -21.15
N TYR A 3 -26.45 -8.89 -22.10
CA TYR A 3 -26.29 -10.16 -22.80
C TYR A 3 -24.84 -10.22 -23.33
N TYR A 4 -24.20 -11.39 -23.23
CA TYR A 4 -23.03 -11.76 -24.05
C TYR A 4 -23.39 -13.04 -24.80
N SER A 5 -23.28 -13.00 -26.13
CA SER A 5 -23.25 -14.18 -26.99
C SER A 5 -22.25 -13.90 -28.11
N GLY A 6 -21.23 -14.74 -28.23
CA GLY A 6 -20.19 -14.59 -29.24
C GLY A 6 -19.12 -15.67 -29.12
N SER A 7 -19.49 -16.91 -29.41
CA SER A 7 -18.60 -18.03 -29.64
C SER A 7 -17.91 -17.93 -31.01
N GLN A 8 -16.60 -18.19 -31.10
CA GLN A 8 -16.02 -18.83 -32.29
C GLN A 8 -14.88 -19.78 -31.92
N HIS A 9 -14.92 -20.94 -32.58
CA HIS A 9 -14.04 -22.10 -32.48
C HIS A 9 -12.78 -21.97 -33.36
N GLN A 10 -11.67 -22.50 -32.82
CA GLN A 10 -10.61 -23.32 -33.43
C GLN A 10 -10.27 -23.21 -34.93
N HIS A 11 -8.97 -23.00 -35.20
CA HIS A 11 -8.22 -23.80 -36.18
C HIS A 11 -6.74 -23.99 -35.80
N ASN A 12 -6.30 -25.26 -35.86
CA ASN A 12 -4.92 -25.75 -35.75
C ASN A 12 -4.13 -25.52 -37.04
N LYS A 13 -2.80 -25.36 -36.96
CA LYS A 13 -1.82 -26.27 -37.62
C LYS A 13 -0.34 -25.89 -37.37
N TYR A 14 0.39 -26.89 -36.87
CA TYR A 14 1.80 -27.28 -37.05
C TYR A 14 2.70 -26.53 -38.02
N LEU A 15 3.97 -26.33 -37.61
CA LEU A 15 5.16 -26.74 -38.35
C LEU A 15 6.38 -26.92 -37.43
N ASN A 16 7.06 -28.05 -37.65
CA ASN A 16 8.26 -28.58 -37.00
C ASN A 16 9.55 -28.14 -37.73
N ASN A 17 10.69 -28.47 -37.09
CA ASN A 17 12.08 -28.60 -37.60
C ASN A 17 12.97 -27.35 -37.53
N ALA A 18 14.28 -27.44 -37.26
CA ALA A 18 15.16 -28.49 -36.73
C ALA A 18 16.57 -27.88 -36.52
N ASN A 19 17.30 -28.41 -35.53
CA ASN A 19 18.75 -28.63 -35.41
C ASN A 19 19.77 -27.86 -36.29
N ASN A 20 20.80 -27.31 -35.64
CA ASN A 20 22.17 -27.86 -35.59
C ASN A 20 23.07 -26.95 -34.71
N ASN A 21 23.68 -27.49 -33.64
CA ASN A 21 25.09 -27.95 -33.56
C ASN A 21 26.12 -26.84 -33.86
N SER A 22 27.22 -26.63 -33.15
CA SER A 22 27.88 -27.23 -31.98
C SER A 22 29.23 -26.49 -31.87
N ASN A 23 29.76 -26.21 -30.68
CA ASN A 23 31.13 -26.60 -30.31
C ASN A 23 31.55 -26.15 -28.91
N ASN A 24 32.09 -27.13 -28.19
CA ASN A 24 32.80 -27.08 -26.92
C ASN A 24 34.14 -26.33 -27.02
N ASN A 25 34.61 -25.75 -25.92
CA ASN A 25 35.80 -26.27 -25.22
C ASN A 25 36.08 -25.60 -23.86
N ASN A 26 36.62 -26.45 -22.98
CA ASN A 26 36.97 -26.30 -21.56
C ASN A 26 37.99 -25.19 -21.22
N SER A 27 37.91 -24.62 -20.02
CA SER A 27 38.88 -24.84 -18.91
C SER A 27 38.64 -23.90 -17.70
N GLN A 28 38.72 -24.48 -16.50
CA GLN A 28 38.86 -23.86 -15.16
C GLN A 28 40.34 -24.01 -14.70
N PRO A 29 40.80 -23.58 -13.50
CA PRO A 29 40.28 -22.63 -12.48
C PRO A 29 41.35 -21.64 -11.94
N SER A 30 40.95 -20.66 -11.11
CA SER A 30 41.74 -20.21 -9.92
C SER A 30 40.94 -19.28 -9.00
N THR A 31 41.10 -19.51 -7.70
CA THR A 31 40.54 -18.79 -6.53
C THR A 31 41.64 -17.90 -5.87
N PRO A 32 41.44 -17.29 -4.69
CA PRO A 32 40.83 -15.97 -4.48
C PRO A 32 41.73 -15.02 -3.64
N GLU A 33 41.59 -13.70 -3.75
CA GLU A 33 42.12 -12.79 -2.71
C GLU A 33 41.12 -11.71 -2.31
N GLN A 34 41.00 -11.58 -1.00
CA GLN A 34 40.28 -10.57 -0.24
C GLN A 34 40.92 -9.20 -0.45
N GLN A 35 40.12 -8.12 -0.51
CA GLN A 35 40.45 -6.90 0.22
C GLN A 35 39.24 -5.96 0.35
N THR A 36 38.92 -5.71 1.61
CA THR A 36 38.13 -4.64 2.18
C THR A 36 38.60 -3.25 1.74
N MET A 37 37.68 -2.31 1.47
CA MET A 37 37.99 -0.88 1.54
C MET A 37 36.87 -0.10 2.24
N ASN A 38 37.29 0.58 3.31
CA ASN A 38 36.58 1.56 4.12
C ASN A 38 36.37 2.87 3.36
N TYR A 39 35.26 3.53 3.70
CA TYR A 39 35.04 4.96 3.52
C TYR A 39 35.87 5.76 4.53
N ASP A 40 36.47 6.88 4.09
CA ASP A 40 36.29 8.21 4.69
C ASP A 40 37.19 9.27 4.04
N ASP A 41 36.53 10.32 3.54
CA ASP A 41 36.76 11.76 3.74
C ASP A 41 38.10 12.48 3.47
N GLN A 42 37.92 13.62 2.78
CA GLN A 42 38.53 14.96 2.95
C GLN A 42 39.29 15.61 1.80
N THR A 43 38.90 16.87 1.64
CA THR A 43 39.08 17.90 0.60
C THR A 43 40.30 18.82 0.79
N ASN A 44 40.63 19.50 -0.32
CA ASN A 44 41.22 20.85 -0.49
C ASN A 44 42.74 20.99 -0.73
N ASP A 45 43.06 21.52 -1.92
CA ASP A 45 43.97 22.64 -2.24
C ASP A 45 44.39 22.53 -3.73
N ALA A 46 44.63 23.55 -4.54
CA ALA A 46 44.41 24.98 -4.55
C ALA A 46 44.67 25.44 -6.00
N LEU A 47 43.98 26.49 -6.44
CA LEU A 47 44.09 27.10 -7.78
C LEU A 47 45.13 28.24 -7.75
N THR A 48 46.09 28.30 -8.68
CA THR A 48 46.83 29.56 -8.96
C THR A 48 47.45 29.62 -10.37
N GLN A 49 47.21 30.76 -11.04
CA GLN A 49 47.91 31.39 -12.19
C GLN A 49 47.68 30.86 -13.63
N ALA A 50 47.63 31.65 -14.71
CA ALA A 50 47.31 33.05 -15.05
C ALA A 50 47.49 33.27 -16.58
N LYS A 51 46.60 34.07 -17.20
CA LYS A 51 46.78 35.06 -18.33
C LYS A 51 46.99 34.67 -19.82
N LEU A 52 45.96 35.00 -20.62
CA LEU A 52 45.82 35.89 -21.82
C LEU A 52 46.85 35.91 -23.00
N SER A 53 46.34 35.75 -24.24
CA SER A 53 46.44 36.73 -25.37
C SER A 53 45.68 36.29 -26.64
N ILE A 54 45.03 37.24 -27.32
CA ILE A 54 44.20 37.13 -28.55
C ILE A 54 45.06 37.37 -29.82
N ALA A 55 44.77 36.69 -30.94
CA ALA A 55 44.96 37.23 -32.30
C ALA A 55 44.18 36.45 -33.39
N THR A 56 43.70 37.23 -34.35
CA THR A 56 42.89 36.97 -35.56
C THR A 56 43.65 36.31 -36.73
N GLU A 57 42.94 35.58 -37.61
CA GLU A 57 42.85 35.82 -39.08
C GLU A 57 42.66 34.56 -39.97
N ASN A 58 41.73 34.74 -40.94
CA ASN A 58 41.78 34.40 -42.36
C ASN A 58 41.25 33.08 -42.97
N LEU A 59 40.52 33.32 -44.07
CA LEU A 59 39.73 32.48 -44.97
C LEU A 59 40.57 31.67 -45.96
N GLY A 60 40.02 30.56 -46.47
CA GLY A 60 40.51 29.88 -47.67
C GLY A 60 39.60 28.75 -48.17
N LEU A 61 39.04 28.93 -49.37
CA LEU A 61 38.13 28.07 -50.14
C LEU A 61 38.78 26.76 -50.63
N VAL A 62 37.96 25.73 -50.94
CA VAL A 62 37.84 25.00 -52.25
C VAL A 62 37.06 23.68 -52.09
N SER A 63 36.10 23.43 -53.01
CA SER A 63 35.39 22.16 -53.33
C SER A 63 35.67 21.82 -54.83
N PRO A 64 35.17 20.74 -55.52
CA PRO A 64 34.24 19.65 -55.13
C PRO A 64 34.54 18.24 -55.79
N THR A 65 33.58 17.29 -55.64
CA THR A 65 33.24 16.06 -56.45
C THR A 65 33.76 14.69 -55.93
N LEU A 66 33.06 13.53 -55.92
CA LEU A 66 31.78 12.99 -56.46
C LEU A 66 31.27 11.79 -55.59
N TYR A 67 29.93 11.65 -55.46
CA TYR A 67 29.04 10.45 -55.34
C TYR A 67 29.07 9.40 -54.20
N SER A 68 27.84 9.17 -53.68
CA SER A 68 27.24 8.29 -52.65
C SER A 68 27.10 6.78 -53.05
N PRO A 69 26.59 5.79 -52.23
CA PRO A 69 25.66 5.94 -51.09
C PRO A 69 25.78 5.03 -49.83
N LEU A 70 25.10 5.51 -48.79
CA LEU A 70 24.47 4.91 -47.60
C LEU A 70 25.01 3.58 -47.00
N SER A 71 25.52 3.70 -45.76
CA SER A 71 25.33 2.69 -44.71
C SER A 71 25.10 3.37 -43.35
N SER A 72 24.27 2.73 -42.53
CA SER A 72 23.68 3.15 -41.24
C SER A 72 24.68 3.60 -40.15
N PRO A 73 24.31 4.55 -39.26
CA PRO A 73 25.22 5.06 -38.24
C PRO A 73 25.31 4.14 -37.02
N THR A 74 26.54 3.75 -36.67
CA THR A 74 26.94 3.30 -35.34
C THR A 74 27.30 4.51 -34.45
N PRO A 75 27.02 4.49 -33.14
CA PRO A 75 27.17 5.64 -32.27
C PRO A 75 28.65 5.92 -31.92
N VAL A 76 29.08 7.16 -32.17
CA VAL A 76 30.41 7.66 -31.77
C VAL A 76 30.33 8.32 -30.40
N SER A 77 31.18 7.86 -29.48
CA SER A 77 31.41 8.40 -28.14
C SER A 77 32.18 9.72 -28.19
N LEU A 78 31.56 10.83 -27.78
CA LEU A 78 32.22 12.11 -27.53
C LEU A 78 32.72 12.17 -26.07
N LYS A 79 34.03 12.02 -25.88
CA LYS A 79 34.73 12.48 -24.67
C LYS A 79 35.55 13.73 -24.98
N SER A 80 35.38 14.72 -24.12
CA SER A 80 36.19 15.92 -23.87
C SER A 80 36.39 16.94 -25.01
N LEU A 81 35.45 17.86 -25.12
CA LEU A 81 35.74 19.27 -25.43
C LEU A 81 35.46 20.09 -24.16
N SER A 82 36.52 20.45 -23.43
CA SER A 82 36.46 21.36 -22.28
C SER A 82 36.63 22.81 -22.75
N ASN A 83 35.56 23.37 -23.31
CA ASN A 83 35.15 24.77 -23.16
C ASN A 83 33.73 24.89 -23.72
N PRO A 84 32.70 25.03 -22.87
CA PRO A 84 31.32 24.98 -23.32
C PRO A 84 30.97 26.24 -24.10
N LEU A 85 29.97 26.11 -24.96
CA LEU A 85 29.33 27.10 -25.83
C LEU A 85 28.73 28.34 -25.12
N THR A 86 29.24 28.76 -23.97
CA THR A 86 28.59 29.75 -23.09
C THR A 86 28.90 31.22 -23.41
N THR A 87 29.50 31.55 -24.56
CA THR A 87 29.73 32.96 -24.94
C THR A 87 29.31 33.31 -26.37
N ILE A 88 28.32 32.61 -26.96
CA ILE A 88 27.81 32.96 -28.30
C ILE A 88 26.49 33.74 -28.24
N LEU A 89 25.72 33.62 -27.16
CA LEU A 89 24.41 34.25 -27.02
C LEU A 89 24.31 34.90 -25.63
N SER A 90 23.79 36.14 -25.58
CA SER A 90 23.41 36.78 -24.33
C SER A 90 22.31 35.99 -23.61
N ASP A 91 22.17 36.17 -22.30
CA ASP A 91 21.12 35.50 -21.52
C ASP A 91 19.72 35.76 -22.13
N GLU A 92 19.47 36.98 -22.64
CA GLU A 92 18.24 37.35 -23.37
C GLU A 92 18.00 36.48 -24.63
N ASN A 93 19.05 36.21 -25.41
CA ASN A 93 18.93 35.40 -26.62
C ASN A 93 18.73 33.91 -26.28
N TRP A 94 19.34 33.44 -25.19
CA TRP A 94 19.06 32.09 -24.68
C TRP A 94 17.60 31.97 -24.28
N ILE A 95 17.07 32.93 -23.52
CA ILE A 95 15.69 32.90 -23.06
C ILE A 95 14.70 32.98 -24.23
N HIS A 96 15.01 33.78 -25.25
CA HIS A 96 14.21 33.81 -26.47
C HIS A 96 14.17 32.45 -27.19
N ILE A 97 15.32 31.78 -27.33
CA ILE A 97 15.39 30.43 -27.92
C ILE A 97 14.63 29.41 -27.06
N LEU A 98 14.76 29.49 -25.74
CA LEU A 98 14.10 28.59 -24.78
C LEU A 98 12.58 28.80 -24.75
N SER A 99 12.08 29.98 -25.08
CA SER A 99 10.64 30.26 -25.19
C SER A 99 9.93 29.45 -26.29
N PHE A 100 10.70 28.91 -27.25
CA PHE A 100 10.19 28.03 -28.32
C PHE A 100 10.27 26.54 -27.96
N LEU A 101 10.79 26.17 -26.78
CA LEU A 101 10.90 24.79 -26.33
C LEU A 101 9.72 24.40 -25.44
N ASP A 102 9.25 23.16 -25.56
CA ASP A 102 8.23 22.62 -24.68
C ASP A 102 8.76 22.34 -23.26
N SER A 103 7.84 22.21 -22.31
CA SER A 103 8.17 22.05 -20.89
C SER A 103 9.02 20.80 -20.59
N ARG A 104 8.94 19.76 -21.45
CA ARG A 104 9.75 18.53 -21.30
C ARG A 104 11.18 18.76 -21.77
N SER A 105 11.35 19.49 -22.86
CA SER A 105 12.64 19.92 -23.39
C SER A 105 13.35 20.88 -22.43
N LEU A 106 12.59 21.79 -21.79
CA LEU A 106 13.10 22.68 -20.75
C LEU A 106 13.53 21.94 -19.49
N LEU A 107 12.74 20.96 -19.03
CA LEU A 107 13.09 20.15 -17.86
C LEU A 107 14.37 19.33 -18.11
N ASN A 108 14.46 18.66 -19.25
CA ASN A 108 15.66 17.92 -19.65
C ASN A 108 16.89 18.83 -19.78
N LEU A 109 16.71 20.07 -20.24
CA LEU A 109 17.80 21.06 -20.28
C LEU A 109 18.24 21.50 -18.88
N SER A 110 17.29 21.64 -17.93
CA SER A 110 17.58 22.05 -16.54
C SER A 110 18.38 21.01 -15.76
N GLU A 111 18.22 19.75 -16.12
CA GLU A 111 18.95 18.63 -15.51
C GLU A 111 20.36 18.43 -16.10
N THR A 112 20.61 18.98 -17.30
CA THR A 112 21.86 18.73 -18.05
C THR A 112 22.76 19.96 -18.18
N CYS A 113 22.24 21.17 -18.01
CA CYS A 113 23.00 22.41 -18.13
C CYS A 113 23.04 23.18 -16.79
N HIS A 114 24.20 23.15 -16.14
CA HIS A 114 24.43 23.81 -14.85
C HIS A 114 24.23 25.34 -14.90
N TYR A 115 24.57 25.97 -16.03
CA TYR A 115 24.33 27.41 -16.24
C TYR A 115 22.82 27.72 -16.31
N PHE A 116 22.03 26.84 -16.93
CA PHE A 116 20.57 26.99 -16.99
C PHE A 116 19.89 26.69 -15.65
N TYR A 117 20.38 25.73 -14.86
CA TYR A 117 19.94 25.56 -13.47
C TYR A 117 20.16 26.83 -12.64
N TYR A 118 21.27 27.55 -12.88
CA TYR A 118 21.57 28.80 -12.19
C TYR A 118 20.64 29.93 -12.66
N ILE A 119 20.45 30.10 -13.97
CA ILE A 119 19.51 31.07 -14.55
C ILE A 119 18.06 30.78 -14.12
N SER A 120 17.62 29.51 -14.11
CA SER A 120 16.25 29.11 -13.73
C SER A 120 15.94 29.37 -12.26
N ASN A 121 16.96 29.46 -11.40
CA ASN A 121 16.83 29.77 -9.98
C ASN A 121 17.21 31.22 -9.63
N ASP A 122 17.68 32.02 -10.60
CA ASP A 122 17.98 33.43 -10.38
C ASP A 122 16.69 34.25 -10.37
N LYS A 123 16.13 34.38 -9.17
CA LYS A 123 14.91 35.15 -8.91
C LYS A 123 15.00 36.59 -9.43
N PHE A 124 16.15 37.26 -9.35
CA PHE A 124 16.29 38.65 -9.78
C PHE A 124 16.34 38.77 -11.31
N LEU A 125 16.98 37.82 -11.99
CA LEU A 125 16.98 37.71 -13.44
C LEU A 125 15.58 37.41 -13.98
N TRP A 126 14.85 36.46 -13.38
CA TRP A 126 13.44 36.24 -13.72
C TRP A 126 12.56 37.45 -13.38
N GLU A 127 12.80 38.16 -12.28
CA GLU A 127 12.09 39.39 -11.96
C GLU A 127 12.39 40.51 -12.98
N GLU A 128 13.62 40.66 -13.46
CA GLU A 128 14.02 41.61 -14.52
C GLU A 128 13.44 41.23 -15.90
N LEU A 129 13.46 39.95 -16.28
CA LEU A 129 12.87 39.45 -17.53
C LEU A 129 11.36 39.55 -17.53
N LEU A 130 10.73 39.21 -16.40
CA LEU A 130 9.29 39.38 -16.23
C LEU A 130 8.93 40.86 -16.13
N LYS A 131 9.81 41.76 -15.68
CA LYS A 131 9.61 43.23 -15.77
C LYS A 131 9.74 43.76 -17.21
N ASN A 132 10.54 43.12 -18.07
CA ASN A 132 10.74 43.57 -19.46
C ASN A 132 9.83 42.87 -20.50
N GLU A 133 9.15 41.77 -20.18
CA GLU A 133 8.06 41.18 -21.00
C GLU A 133 6.69 41.03 -20.32
N ARG A 134 6.51 41.50 -19.09
CA ARG A 134 5.17 41.75 -18.54
C ARG A 134 5.02 43.24 -18.29
N GLY A 135 4.13 43.87 -19.05
CA GLY A 135 3.53 45.12 -18.59
C GLY A 135 3.00 44.92 -17.18
N ASP A 136 3.56 45.67 -16.24
CA ASP A 136 3.46 45.45 -14.80
C ASP A 136 2.02 45.30 -14.29
N VAL A 137 1.84 44.31 -13.42
CA VAL A 137 0.77 44.27 -12.42
C VAL A 137 1.26 45.05 -11.20
N LEU A 138 0.49 46.04 -10.73
CA LEU A 138 0.72 46.68 -9.43
C LEU A 138 -0.56 46.67 -8.57
N ILE A 139 -0.37 46.26 -7.31
CA ILE A 139 -1.34 46.30 -6.19
C ILE A 139 -1.37 47.73 -5.62
N LEU A 140 -2.56 48.26 -5.35
CA LEU A 140 -2.72 49.53 -4.63
C LEU A 140 -3.20 49.29 -3.18
N PRO A 141 -2.62 49.98 -2.17
CA PRO A 141 -3.08 49.89 -0.79
C PRO A 141 -4.46 50.56 -0.61
N PRO A 142 -5.18 50.27 0.49
CA PRO A 142 -6.43 50.96 0.78
C PRO A 142 -6.17 52.48 0.92
N ASN A 143 -6.86 53.30 0.10
CA ASN A 143 -6.86 54.78 0.02
C ASN A 143 -5.98 55.47 -1.06
N SER A 144 -5.53 54.78 -2.11
CA SER A 144 -4.96 55.47 -3.28
C SER A 144 -6.04 56.17 -4.13
N GLU A 145 -5.92 57.50 -4.33
CA GLU A 145 -6.84 58.28 -5.16
C GLU A 145 -6.79 57.88 -6.65
N LEU A 146 -7.99 57.81 -7.23
CA LEU A 146 -8.35 57.02 -8.41
C LEU A 146 -8.29 57.81 -9.73
N ASN A 147 -7.38 58.79 -9.85
CA ASN A 147 -7.50 59.75 -10.95
C ASN A 147 -7.03 59.24 -12.32
N ASN A 148 -6.43 58.05 -12.49
CA ASN A 148 -6.19 57.49 -13.84
C ASN A 148 -5.84 55.98 -13.95
N ALA A 149 -6.70 55.08 -13.46
CA ALA A 149 -6.56 53.63 -13.71
C ALA A 149 -6.77 53.21 -15.19
N LYS A 150 -7.26 54.11 -16.04
CA LYS A 150 -7.51 53.89 -17.49
C LYS A 150 -6.25 53.83 -18.35
N PHE A 151 -5.08 54.22 -17.82
CA PHE A 151 -3.83 54.29 -18.61
C PHE A 151 -2.97 53.01 -18.60
N VAL A 152 -3.21 52.07 -17.66
CA VAL A 152 -2.38 50.86 -17.49
C VAL A 152 -2.81 49.73 -18.42
N TYR A 153 -4.09 49.65 -18.79
CA TYR A 153 -4.61 48.70 -19.77
C TYR A 153 -5.40 49.46 -20.83
N LYS A 154 -4.93 49.45 -22.08
CA LYS A 154 -5.61 50.12 -23.20
C LYS A 154 -7.06 49.61 -23.41
N ASN A 155 -7.35 48.37 -23.00
CA ASN A 155 -8.62 47.66 -23.26
C ASN A 155 -9.19 46.91 -22.02
N ARG A 156 -9.11 47.49 -20.81
CA ARG A 156 -9.74 46.90 -19.62
C ARG A 156 -11.27 46.85 -19.78
N ARG A 157 -11.86 45.71 -19.41
CA ARG A 157 -13.31 45.50 -19.33
C ARG A 157 -13.64 45.07 -17.92
N ASP A 158 -14.57 45.77 -17.28
CA ASP A 158 -15.09 45.42 -15.97
C ASP A 158 -16.43 44.72 -16.13
N PHE A 159 -16.61 43.62 -15.41
CA PHE A 159 -17.83 42.81 -15.44
C PHE A 159 -18.35 42.60 -14.02
N THR A 160 -19.65 42.39 -13.90
CA THR A 160 -20.30 42.17 -12.60
C THR A 160 -20.36 40.69 -12.20
N THR A 161 -20.22 39.80 -13.18
CA THR A 161 -20.27 38.34 -13.02
C THR A 161 -19.13 37.69 -13.80
N ILE A 162 -18.72 36.50 -13.38
CA ILE A 162 -17.67 35.75 -14.08
C ILE A 162 -18.21 35.21 -15.41
N THR A 163 -19.47 34.77 -15.45
CA THR A 163 -20.13 34.32 -16.68
C THR A 163 -20.17 35.42 -17.75
N GLU A 164 -20.41 36.69 -17.39
CA GLU A 164 -20.37 37.82 -18.33
C GLU A 164 -18.96 38.08 -18.86
N ALA A 165 -17.93 37.96 -18.02
CA ALA A 165 -16.54 38.06 -18.47
C ALA A 165 -16.17 36.95 -19.45
N LEU A 166 -16.57 35.70 -19.17
CA LEU A 166 -16.34 34.53 -20.02
C LEU A 166 -17.03 34.67 -21.39
N SER A 167 -18.27 35.18 -21.44
CA SER A 167 -19.02 35.35 -22.69
C SER A 167 -18.43 36.40 -23.62
N ASN A 168 -17.67 37.35 -23.05
CA ASN A 168 -16.99 38.42 -23.78
C ASN A 168 -15.55 38.06 -24.18
N LEU A 169 -15.05 36.86 -23.86
CA LEU A 169 -13.73 36.43 -24.31
C LEU A 169 -13.64 36.40 -25.84
N THR A 170 -12.52 36.90 -26.38
CA THR A 170 -12.24 36.79 -27.82
C THR A 170 -11.84 35.36 -28.19
N ASP A 171 -12.33 34.84 -29.31
CA ASP A 171 -12.14 33.43 -29.70
C ASP A 171 -10.67 33.04 -29.94
N ASP A 172 -9.85 33.98 -30.44
CA ASP A 172 -8.48 33.70 -30.88
C ASP A 172 -7.39 34.16 -29.90
N LYS A 173 -7.75 34.54 -28.67
CA LYS A 173 -6.78 34.98 -27.67
C LYS A 173 -7.03 34.36 -26.30
N ARG A 174 -5.95 33.99 -25.64
CA ARG A 174 -5.95 33.65 -24.21
C ARG A 174 -5.94 34.94 -23.41
N GLU A 175 -7.05 35.24 -22.74
CA GLU A 175 -7.18 36.41 -21.87
C GLU A 175 -7.12 36.03 -20.38
N ILE A 176 -7.01 37.02 -19.51
CA ILE A 176 -6.95 36.86 -18.05
C ILE A 176 -8.23 37.46 -17.43
N ILE A 177 -8.89 36.69 -16.57
CA ILE A 177 -9.98 37.14 -15.70
C ILE A 177 -9.45 37.20 -14.28
N LEU A 178 -9.43 38.40 -13.70
CA LEU A 178 -9.11 38.61 -12.29
C LEU A 178 -10.41 38.69 -11.48
N ILE A 179 -10.53 37.85 -10.44
CA ILE A 179 -11.71 37.79 -9.58
C ILE A 179 -11.38 38.42 -8.23
N ARG A 180 -12.18 39.41 -7.82
CA ARG A 180 -12.03 40.06 -6.51
C ARG A 180 -12.61 39.18 -5.40
N PRO A 181 -12.20 39.36 -4.13
CA PRO A 181 -12.82 38.68 -3.00
C PRO A 181 -14.35 38.81 -3.00
N GLY A 182 -15.04 37.70 -2.80
CA GLY A 182 -16.50 37.65 -2.85
C GLY A 182 -17.04 36.23 -3.04
N THR A 183 -18.36 36.10 -2.90
CA THR A 183 -19.09 34.86 -3.19
C THR A 183 -19.88 35.01 -4.49
N TYR A 184 -19.58 34.14 -5.44
CA TYR A 184 -20.13 34.10 -6.79
C TYR A 184 -21.01 32.86 -6.93
N LYS A 185 -22.33 33.09 -6.94
CA LYS A 185 -23.32 32.03 -7.14
C LYS A 185 -23.61 31.85 -8.62
N GLU A 186 -22.70 31.16 -9.29
CA GLU A 186 -22.67 31.06 -10.76
C GLU A 186 -22.33 29.64 -11.22
N ASN A 187 -22.62 29.36 -12.49
CA ASN A 187 -22.21 28.14 -13.18
C ASN A 187 -21.29 28.54 -14.33
N LEU A 188 -20.00 28.25 -14.22
CA LEU A 188 -19.02 28.69 -15.19
C LEU A 188 -18.90 27.70 -16.34
N VAL A 189 -18.99 28.19 -17.58
CA VAL A 189 -18.75 27.40 -18.79
C VAL A 189 -17.49 27.95 -19.46
N ILE A 190 -16.40 27.20 -19.37
CA ILE A 190 -15.08 27.57 -19.89
C ILE A 190 -14.82 26.75 -21.15
N ASN A 191 -15.17 27.31 -22.31
CA ASN A 191 -15.03 26.67 -23.62
C ASN A 191 -13.97 27.35 -24.51
N LYS A 192 -13.42 28.50 -24.08
CA LYS A 192 -12.34 29.24 -24.75
C LYS A 192 -11.11 29.30 -23.84
N PRO A 193 -9.89 29.43 -24.39
CA PRO A 193 -8.69 29.60 -23.59
C PRO A 193 -8.74 30.84 -22.68
N VAL A 194 -8.48 30.65 -21.39
CA VAL A 194 -8.53 31.73 -20.39
C VAL A 194 -7.72 31.38 -19.15
N ASP A 195 -7.15 32.39 -18.49
CA ASP A 195 -6.60 32.28 -17.15
C ASP A 195 -7.51 33.00 -16.16
N ILE A 196 -8.03 32.27 -15.18
CA ILE A 196 -8.92 32.79 -14.14
C ILE A 196 -8.15 32.78 -12.82
N ILE A 197 -8.00 33.94 -12.20
CA ILE A 197 -7.15 34.12 -11.03
C ILE A 197 -7.94 34.86 -9.94
N GLY A 198 -8.11 34.21 -8.78
CA GLY A 198 -8.66 34.85 -7.58
C GLY A 198 -7.64 35.75 -6.88
N GLU A 199 -8.07 36.94 -6.46
CA GLU A 199 -7.30 37.87 -5.64
C GLU A 199 -7.42 37.51 -4.14
N GLY A 200 -6.34 37.69 -3.39
CA GLY A 200 -6.30 37.42 -1.95
C GLY A 200 -5.89 35.99 -1.62
N LEU A 201 -6.36 35.48 -0.48
CA LEU A 201 -6.22 34.08 -0.09
C LEU A 201 -7.15 33.20 -0.93
N ASN A 202 -6.85 31.91 -1.04
CA ASN A 202 -7.66 30.95 -1.80
C ASN A 202 -9.10 30.78 -1.28
N THR A 203 -9.40 31.26 -0.07
CA THR A 203 -10.73 31.26 0.56
C THR A 203 -11.51 32.57 0.36
N ASP A 204 -10.86 33.62 -0.14
CA ASP A 204 -11.47 34.94 -0.30
C ASP A 204 -12.40 35.01 -1.52
N VAL A 205 -12.15 34.18 -2.54
CA VAL A 205 -12.97 34.06 -3.75
C VAL A 205 -13.69 32.72 -3.73
N LEU A 206 -14.99 32.71 -3.48
CA LEU A 206 -15.82 31.51 -3.47
C LEU A 206 -16.73 31.47 -4.70
N ILE A 207 -16.62 30.44 -5.52
CA ILE A 207 -17.55 30.13 -6.60
C ILE A 207 -18.41 28.95 -6.15
N GLU A 208 -19.73 29.12 -6.09
CA GLU A 208 -20.62 28.07 -5.60
C GLU A 208 -21.85 27.83 -6.48
N SER A 209 -22.28 26.58 -6.53
CA SER A 209 -23.51 26.18 -7.24
C SER A 209 -24.28 25.07 -6.51
N GLY A 210 -25.59 25.07 -6.70
CA GLY A 210 -26.50 24.00 -6.28
C GLY A 210 -27.29 23.37 -7.44
N THR A 211 -27.16 23.87 -8.67
CA THR A 211 -28.10 23.54 -9.77
C THR A 211 -27.47 22.81 -10.95
N SER A 212 -26.15 22.93 -11.13
CA SER A 212 -25.35 22.22 -12.14
C SER A 212 -23.91 22.06 -11.65
N ASN A 213 -23.00 21.60 -12.52
CA ASN A 213 -21.57 21.71 -12.23
C ASN A 213 -21.20 23.16 -11.92
N THR A 214 -20.32 23.39 -10.94
CA THR A 214 -19.90 24.77 -10.57
C THR A 214 -19.00 25.35 -11.66
N VAL A 215 -18.11 24.52 -12.20
CA VAL A 215 -17.25 24.85 -13.35
C VAL A 215 -17.27 23.69 -14.35
N SER A 216 -17.67 23.96 -15.60
CA SER A 216 -17.58 23.03 -16.73
C SER A 216 -16.51 23.51 -17.69
N ILE A 217 -15.53 22.65 -17.99
CA ILE A 217 -14.34 22.99 -18.78
C ILE A 217 -14.29 22.11 -20.03
N SER A 218 -14.33 22.77 -21.18
CA SER A 218 -14.10 22.17 -22.50
C SER A 218 -13.05 22.94 -23.32
N ALA A 219 -12.47 23.99 -22.74
CA ALA A 219 -11.37 24.76 -23.33
C ALA A 219 -10.12 23.88 -23.49
N PRO A 220 -9.35 24.05 -24.59
CA PRO A 220 -8.18 23.22 -24.85
C PRO A 220 -7.03 23.44 -23.86
N TYR A 221 -6.90 24.66 -23.32
CA TYR A 221 -5.90 25.05 -22.33
C TYR A 221 -6.36 26.30 -21.57
N GLY A 222 -5.71 26.60 -20.44
CA GLY A 222 -6.02 27.73 -19.56
C GLY A 222 -5.74 27.38 -18.11
N SER A 223 -6.12 28.27 -17.18
CA SER A 223 -5.94 28.02 -15.75
C SER A 223 -7.10 28.50 -14.88
N LEU A 224 -7.33 27.80 -13.77
CA LEU A 224 -8.14 28.24 -12.64
C LEU A 224 -7.25 28.23 -11.40
N THR A 225 -6.92 29.42 -10.92
CA THR A 225 -5.90 29.63 -9.88
C THR A 225 -6.47 30.37 -8.68
N ASN A 226 -6.15 29.90 -7.47
CA ASN A 226 -6.39 30.62 -6.21
C ASN A 226 -7.87 30.99 -5.97
N VAL A 227 -8.76 30.03 -6.19
CA VAL A 227 -10.19 30.17 -5.89
C VAL A 227 -10.69 29.03 -5.01
N SER A 228 -11.74 29.28 -4.24
CA SER A 228 -12.56 28.26 -3.60
C SER A 228 -13.71 27.87 -4.50
N THR A 229 -13.96 26.57 -4.65
CA THR A 229 -15.12 26.06 -5.38
C THR A 229 -15.95 25.12 -4.50
N LYS A 230 -17.27 25.29 -4.55
CA LYS A 230 -18.20 24.52 -3.73
C LYS A 230 -19.45 24.08 -4.49
N GLN A 231 -19.76 22.80 -4.44
CA GLN A 231 -20.95 22.22 -5.03
C GLN A 231 -21.88 21.63 -3.96
N THR A 232 -23.18 21.97 -4.01
CA THR A 232 -24.18 21.55 -3.01
C THR A 232 -25.37 20.73 -3.56
N GLY A 233 -25.58 20.78 -4.89
CA GLY A 233 -26.56 19.98 -5.63
C GLY A 233 -26.06 18.57 -5.92
N HIS A 234 -26.58 17.85 -6.92
CA HIS A 234 -26.10 16.50 -7.30
C HIS A 234 -25.23 16.56 -8.57
N TRP A 235 -24.10 17.28 -8.49
CA TRP A 235 -23.23 17.58 -9.63
C TRP A 235 -21.76 17.58 -9.23
N PHE A 236 -20.84 17.53 -10.21
CA PHE A 236 -19.41 17.70 -9.93
C PHE A 236 -19.12 19.17 -9.59
N CYS A 237 -18.12 19.44 -8.75
CA CYS A 237 -17.72 20.82 -8.53
C CYS A 237 -17.03 21.36 -9.78
N ILE A 238 -16.06 20.62 -10.30
CA ILE A 238 -15.37 20.91 -11.55
C ILE A 238 -15.50 19.70 -12.48
N ASP A 239 -16.05 19.88 -13.67
CA ASP A 239 -16.10 18.86 -14.72
C ASP A 239 -15.19 19.27 -15.88
N ILE A 240 -14.11 18.52 -16.08
CA ILE A 240 -13.16 18.72 -17.18
C ILE A 240 -13.52 17.72 -18.26
N GLU A 241 -14.27 18.15 -19.26
CA GLU A 241 -14.77 17.28 -20.33
C GLU A 241 -13.64 16.89 -21.28
N LYS A 242 -12.76 17.85 -21.60
CA LYS A 242 -11.61 17.69 -22.51
C LYS A 242 -10.54 18.76 -22.29
N GLY A 243 -9.37 18.57 -22.89
CA GLY A 243 -8.28 19.54 -22.90
C GLY A 243 -7.34 19.45 -21.69
N GLY A 244 -6.30 20.28 -21.70
CA GLY A 244 -5.20 20.28 -20.72
C GLY A 244 -5.27 21.47 -19.76
N PHE A 245 -6.44 21.73 -19.16
CA PHE A 245 -6.63 22.87 -18.28
C PHE A 245 -5.85 22.72 -16.96
N THR A 246 -5.30 23.82 -16.45
CA THR A 246 -4.58 23.83 -15.16
C THR A 246 -5.53 24.22 -14.03
N ILE A 247 -5.50 23.49 -12.92
CA ILE A 247 -6.22 23.85 -11.69
C ILE A 247 -5.20 23.87 -10.56
N ASN A 248 -4.94 25.04 -9.98
CA ASN A 248 -3.94 25.14 -8.94
C ASN A 248 -4.24 26.12 -7.82
N LYS A 249 -3.69 25.83 -6.64
CA LYS A 249 -3.86 26.64 -5.42
C LYS A 249 -5.33 26.86 -5.03
N CYS A 250 -6.22 25.98 -5.46
CA CYS A 250 -7.64 26.06 -5.18
C CYS A 250 -8.01 25.30 -3.90
N ASP A 251 -9.14 25.67 -3.32
CA ASP A 251 -9.82 24.95 -2.24
C ASP A 251 -11.14 24.39 -2.78
N ILE A 252 -11.31 23.07 -2.79
CA ILE A 252 -12.37 22.40 -3.56
C ILE A 252 -13.16 21.47 -2.64
N THR A 253 -14.48 21.68 -2.58
CA THR A 253 -15.41 20.87 -1.77
C THR A 253 -16.68 20.48 -2.53
N ASN A 254 -17.23 19.30 -2.25
CA ASN A 254 -18.49 18.84 -2.85
C ASN A 254 -19.33 18.00 -1.87
N THR A 255 -20.60 18.36 -1.67
CA THR A 255 -21.46 17.67 -0.68
C THR A 255 -22.21 16.45 -1.23
N THR A 256 -22.13 16.13 -2.52
CA THR A 256 -22.87 15.01 -3.12
C THR A 256 -22.00 14.06 -3.95
N LEU A 257 -21.42 14.54 -5.04
CA LEU A 257 -20.59 13.78 -5.95
C LEU A 257 -19.11 14.01 -5.68
N SER A 258 -18.28 13.52 -6.58
CA SER A 258 -16.85 13.80 -6.58
C SER A 258 -16.55 15.28 -6.85
N ALA A 259 -15.48 15.82 -6.29
CA ALA A 259 -15.15 17.24 -6.43
C ALA A 259 -14.74 17.58 -7.87
N VAL A 260 -13.77 16.87 -8.44
CA VAL A 260 -13.32 17.05 -9.82
C VAL A 260 -13.58 15.79 -10.63
N LYS A 261 -14.18 15.95 -11.81
CA LYS A 261 -14.27 14.90 -12.83
C LYS A 261 -13.27 15.18 -13.95
N ILE A 262 -12.51 14.16 -14.34
CA ILE A 262 -11.63 14.19 -15.52
C ILE A 262 -12.24 13.25 -16.58
N GLY A 263 -12.74 13.83 -17.66
CA GLY A 263 -13.33 13.11 -18.78
C GLY A 263 -12.31 12.43 -19.68
N LYS A 264 -12.79 11.51 -20.52
CA LYS A 264 -11.96 10.66 -21.40
C LYS A 264 -10.99 11.42 -22.32
N GLU A 265 -11.34 12.64 -22.73
CA GLU A 265 -10.54 13.49 -23.62
C GLU A 265 -9.77 14.58 -22.87
N ALA A 266 -9.76 14.53 -21.54
CA ALA A 266 -9.09 15.50 -20.69
C ALA A 266 -7.70 15.00 -20.26
N SER A 267 -6.77 15.94 -20.13
CA SER A 267 -5.40 15.74 -19.66
C SER A 267 -4.92 16.92 -18.79
N PRO A 268 -5.64 17.27 -17.71
CA PRO A 268 -5.38 18.48 -16.94
C PRO A 268 -4.09 18.39 -16.11
N TRP A 269 -3.61 19.55 -15.68
CA TRP A 269 -2.58 19.69 -14.66
C TRP A 269 -3.21 20.19 -13.36
N ILE A 270 -3.32 19.33 -12.35
CA ILE A 270 -3.98 19.63 -11.08
C ILE A 270 -2.91 19.67 -9.99
N SER A 271 -2.58 20.86 -9.47
CA SER A 271 -1.49 21.01 -8.48
C SER A 271 -1.76 21.95 -7.32
N ASP A 272 -1.13 21.68 -6.17
CA ASP A 272 -1.16 22.56 -4.99
C ASP A 272 -2.57 22.88 -4.47
N ASN A 273 -3.55 22.04 -4.77
CA ASN A 273 -4.93 22.22 -4.31
C ASN A 273 -5.16 21.55 -2.94
N ILE A 274 -6.19 22.02 -2.23
CA ILE A 274 -6.77 21.33 -1.08
C ILE A 274 -8.13 20.80 -1.52
N ILE A 275 -8.29 19.49 -1.54
CA ILE A 275 -9.54 18.83 -1.96
C ILE A 275 -10.09 18.06 -0.77
N HIS A 276 -11.19 18.53 -0.21
CA HIS A 276 -11.62 18.05 1.10
C HIS A 276 -13.12 18.03 1.32
N ASP A 277 -13.52 17.31 2.37
CA ASP A 277 -14.91 17.18 2.81
C ASP A 277 -15.87 16.77 1.67
N CYS A 278 -15.36 15.99 0.71
CA CYS A 278 -16.15 15.51 -0.42
C CYS A 278 -16.97 14.28 -0.08
N LYS A 279 -18.22 14.23 -0.56
CA LYS A 279 -19.15 13.11 -0.29
C LYS A 279 -18.79 11.82 -1.03
N GLU A 280 -18.18 11.93 -2.20
CA GLU A 280 -17.57 10.80 -2.92
C GLU A 280 -16.05 10.97 -2.98
N ALA A 281 -15.48 11.00 -4.19
CA ALA A 281 -14.05 11.16 -4.39
C ALA A 281 -13.62 12.62 -4.44
N GLY A 282 -12.35 12.88 -4.13
CA GLY A 282 -11.77 14.20 -4.39
C GLY A 282 -11.67 14.43 -5.90
N ILE A 283 -11.05 13.48 -6.60
CA ILE A 283 -10.96 13.46 -8.07
C ILE A 283 -11.44 12.11 -8.59
N ALA A 284 -12.36 12.11 -9.55
CA ALA A 284 -12.79 10.92 -10.30
C ALA A 284 -12.32 11.02 -11.76
N ILE A 285 -11.59 10.02 -12.23
CA ILE A 285 -10.97 9.98 -13.56
C ILE A 285 -11.69 8.95 -14.42
N PHE A 286 -12.56 9.44 -15.31
CA PHE A 286 -13.39 8.63 -16.18
C PHE A 286 -12.76 8.47 -17.55
N GLY A 287 -11.72 7.64 -17.59
CA GLY A 287 -11.03 7.28 -18.82
C GLY A 287 -10.06 8.32 -19.37
N GLY A 288 -9.90 9.45 -18.67
CA GLY A 288 -8.98 10.54 -19.04
C GLY A 288 -7.54 10.31 -18.60
N GLU A 289 -6.68 11.20 -19.04
CA GLU A 289 -5.30 11.32 -18.55
C GLU A 289 -5.21 12.54 -17.64
N GLY A 290 -4.03 12.84 -17.09
CA GLY A 290 -3.84 14.03 -16.28
C GLY A 290 -2.70 13.87 -15.29
N THR A 291 -2.11 14.99 -14.91
CA THR A 291 -1.07 15.04 -13.88
C THR A 291 -1.67 15.64 -12.61
N ILE A 292 -1.74 14.83 -11.56
CA ILE A 292 -2.26 15.20 -10.24
C ILE A 292 -1.07 15.23 -9.31
N ILE A 293 -0.58 16.43 -8.98
CA ILE A 293 0.72 16.60 -8.32
C ILE A 293 0.70 17.59 -7.16
N GLY A 294 1.29 17.23 -6.02
CA GLY A 294 1.46 18.17 -4.90
C GLY A 294 0.16 18.61 -4.21
N ASN A 295 -0.95 17.87 -4.39
CA ASN A 295 -2.23 18.21 -3.78
C ASN A 295 -2.38 17.61 -2.38
N ARG A 296 -3.29 18.18 -1.60
CA ARG A 296 -3.70 17.67 -0.28
C ARG A 296 -5.15 17.19 -0.34
N PHE A 297 -5.36 15.91 -0.04
CA PHE A 297 -6.69 15.29 0.02
C PHE A 297 -7.04 14.90 1.45
N THR A 298 -8.17 15.37 1.99
CA THR A 298 -8.56 15.04 3.37
C THR A 298 -10.06 15.05 3.63
N ARG A 299 -10.53 14.21 4.55
CA ARG A 299 -11.95 14.11 4.95
C ARG A 299 -12.92 13.78 3.79
N ASN A 300 -12.43 13.21 2.69
CA ASN A 300 -13.28 12.69 1.61
C ASN A 300 -13.87 11.33 2.01
N ARG A 301 -15.08 11.01 1.55
CA ARG A 301 -15.84 9.87 2.10
C ARG A 301 -15.69 8.55 1.33
N TYR A 302 -15.50 8.54 0.01
CA TYR A 302 -15.45 7.30 -0.79
C TYR A 302 -14.03 6.87 -1.21
N GLY A 303 -13.29 7.74 -1.89
CA GLY A 303 -11.88 7.49 -2.24
C GLY A 303 -11.22 8.80 -2.65
N SER A 304 -10.01 9.15 -2.22
CA SER A 304 -9.52 10.51 -2.52
C SER A 304 -9.28 10.75 -4.00
N ILE A 305 -8.73 9.74 -4.68
CA ILE A 305 -8.58 9.71 -6.13
C ILE A 305 -9.13 8.37 -6.63
N GLU A 306 -10.08 8.42 -7.55
CA GLU A 306 -10.67 7.27 -8.21
C GLU A 306 -10.25 7.24 -9.68
N VAL A 307 -9.74 6.10 -10.16
CA VAL A 307 -9.27 5.90 -11.54
C VAL A 307 -10.07 4.77 -12.18
N VAL A 308 -10.80 5.10 -13.25
CA VAL A 308 -11.81 4.21 -13.82
C VAL A 308 -11.66 4.10 -15.33
N TYR A 309 -11.92 2.89 -15.84
CA TYR A 309 -11.89 2.49 -17.24
C TYR A 309 -10.49 2.28 -17.81
N SER A 310 -10.41 1.41 -18.82
CA SER A 310 -9.16 1.00 -19.47
C SER A 310 -8.41 2.10 -20.20
N THR A 311 -9.07 3.23 -20.51
CA THR A 311 -8.42 4.37 -21.14
C THR A 311 -7.77 5.31 -20.13
N ALA A 312 -8.09 5.20 -18.83
CA ALA A 312 -7.49 6.07 -17.84
C ALA A 312 -6.03 5.72 -17.59
N LYS A 313 -5.15 6.72 -17.76
CA LYS A 313 -3.70 6.63 -17.55
C LYS A 313 -3.13 7.89 -16.86
N PRO A 314 -3.62 8.26 -15.69
CA PRO A 314 -3.13 9.44 -14.97
C PRO A 314 -1.71 9.24 -14.44
N THR A 315 -1.05 10.36 -14.16
CA THR A 315 0.14 10.44 -13.30
C THR A 315 -0.26 11.08 -11.97
N ILE A 316 -0.17 10.33 -10.88
CA ILE A 316 -0.54 10.75 -9.52
C ILE A 316 0.74 10.77 -8.69
N LYS A 317 1.29 11.96 -8.42
CA LYS A 317 2.63 12.09 -7.83
C LYS A 317 2.72 13.13 -6.71
N LEU A 318 3.57 12.93 -5.70
CA LEU A 318 3.84 13.94 -4.66
C LEU A 318 2.59 14.46 -3.91
N ASN A 319 1.48 13.73 -3.92
CA ASN A 319 0.28 14.14 -3.18
C ASN A 319 0.35 13.67 -1.74
N ARG A 320 -0.32 14.39 -0.84
CA ARG A 320 -0.59 13.94 0.52
C ARG A 320 -2.06 13.60 0.67
N ILE A 321 -2.37 12.33 0.92
CA ILE A 321 -3.72 11.77 0.99
C ILE A 321 -3.95 11.23 2.40
N TYR A 322 -4.75 11.95 3.20
CA TYR A 322 -4.83 11.65 4.63
C TYR A 322 -6.18 11.90 5.30
N ARG A 323 -6.52 11.06 6.28
CA ARG A 323 -7.76 11.18 7.09
C ARG A 323 -9.01 11.23 6.24
N ASN A 324 -9.07 10.39 5.21
CA ASN A 324 -10.27 10.15 4.41
C ASN A 324 -11.03 8.96 4.99
N LYS A 325 -12.35 8.95 4.87
CA LYS A 325 -13.15 7.79 5.34
C LYS A 325 -13.07 6.61 4.39
N GLY A 326 -12.73 6.86 3.13
CA GLY A 326 -12.63 5.88 2.09
C GLY A 326 -11.18 5.52 1.74
N TYR A 327 -10.99 4.96 0.55
CA TYR A 327 -9.67 4.62 0.03
C TYR A 327 -8.77 5.86 -0.11
N GLY A 328 -7.47 5.69 -0.01
CA GLY A 328 -6.54 6.73 -0.46
C GLY A 328 -6.64 6.91 -1.98
N ILE A 329 -6.24 5.89 -2.73
CA ILE A 329 -6.37 5.84 -4.19
C ILE A 329 -7.07 4.53 -4.58
N HIS A 330 -8.08 4.62 -5.46
CA HIS A 330 -8.86 3.47 -5.91
C HIS A 330 -8.77 3.32 -7.44
N CYS A 331 -8.21 2.22 -7.93
CA CYS A 331 -8.02 1.93 -9.35
C CYS A 331 -8.87 0.73 -9.76
N HIS A 332 -9.68 0.86 -10.81
CA HIS A 332 -10.52 -0.24 -11.25
C HIS A 332 -11.00 -0.21 -12.70
N THR A 333 -11.68 -1.28 -13.09
CA THR A 333 -12.27 -1.44 -14.43
C THR A 333 -11.18 -1.36 -15.50
N ASN A 334 -10.12 -2.15 -15.32
CA ASN A 334 -8.94 -2.22 -16.20
C ASN A 334 -8.14 -0.90 -16.30
N SER A 335 -8.31 0.04 -15.36
CA SER A 335 -7.54 1.29 -15.35
C SER A 335 -6.04 1.03 -15.21
N ALA A 336 -5.23 1.92 -15.77
CA ALA A 336 -3.79 1.98 -15.55
C ALA A 336 -3.40 3.35 -15.00
N GLY A 337 -2.11 3.66 -14.99
CA GLY A 337 -1.57 4.92 -14.50
C GLY A 337 -0.31 4.73 -13.68
N VAL A 338 0.34 5.84 -13.35
CA VAL A 338 1.52 5.88 -12.49
C VAL A 338 1.15 6.55 -11.18
N ILE A 339 1.35 5.84 -10.06
CA ILE A 339 1.12 6.33 -8.71
C ILE A 339 2.47 6.31 -8.01
N SER A 340 3.11 7.48 -7.85
CA SER A 340 4.45 7.52 -7.26
C SER A 340 4.72 8.66 -6.29
N GLU A 341 5.62 8.44 -5.35
CA GLU A 341 6.08 9.49 -4.42
C GLU A 341 4.95 10.17 -3.63
N ASN A 342 3.82 9.48 -3.42
CA ASN A 342 2.72 9.98 -2.61
C ASN A 342 2.90 9.58 -1.14
N ILE A 343 2.36 10.40 -0.24
CA ILE A 343 2.19 10.08 1.18
C ILE A 343 0.72 9.77 1.41
N ILE A 344 0.41 8.51 1.74
CA ILE A 344 -0.96 8.00 1.92
C ILE A 344 -1.09 7.48 3.35
N GLU A 345 -1.79 8.24 4.20
CA GLU A 345 -1.76 7.98 5.65
C GLU A 345 -3.09 8.19 6.38
N GLU A 346 -3.33 7.42 7.44
CA GLU A 346 -4.47 7.64 8.35
C GLU A 346 -5.85 7.63 7.67
N ASN A 347 -6.02 6.91 6.55
CA ASN A 347 -7.33 6.73 5.91
C ASN A 347 -8.10 5.58 6.61
N GLU A 348 -9.44 5.67 6.64
CA GLU A 348 -10.30 4.68 7.32
C GLU A 348 -10.52 3.38 6.52
N SER A 349 -10.03 3.32 5.27
CA SER A 349 -10.01 2.11 4.42
C SER A 349 -8.58 1.85 3.90
N ASP A 350 -8.41 1.09 2.81
CA ASP A 350 -7.11 0.77 2.25
C ASP A 350 -6.37 2.03 1.75
N GLY A 351 -5.04 2.03 1.85
CA GLY A 351 -4.22 3.10 1.27
C GLY A 351 -4.37 3.16 -0.25
N ILE A 352 -4.14 2.03 -0.92
CA ILE A 352 -4.39 1.86 -2.35
C ILE A 352 -5.20 0.60 -2.57
N SER A 353 -6.30 0.71 -3.31
CA SER A 353 -7.12 -0.43 -3.72
C SER A 353 -7.09 -0.58 -5.24
N CYS A 354 -6.88 -1.81 -5.73
CA CYS A 354 -6.77 -2.13 -7.14
C CYS A 354 -7.65 -3.34 -7.46
N TRP A 355 -8.68 -3.17 -8.30
CA TRP A 355 -9.58 -4.27 -8.65
C TRP A 355 -10.08 -4.29 -10.09
N GLY A 356 -10.75 -5.37 -10.48
CA GLY A 356 -11.44 -5.49 -11.77
C GLY A 356 -10.50 -5.35 -12.97
N GLY A 357 -9.37 -6.05 -12.94
CA GLY A 357 -8.39 -6.02 -14.05
C GLY A 357 -7.43 -4.83 -14.05
N ALA A 358 -7.51 -3.91 -13.08
CA ALA A 358 -6.63 -2.74 -13.04
C ALA A 358 -5.14 -3.11 -12.92
N SER A 359 -4.30 -2.31 -13.56
CA SER A 359 -2.86 -2.55 -13.69
C SER A 359 -2.03 -1.26 -13.57
N PRO A 360 -2.09 -0.55 -12.42
CA PRO A 360 -1.25 0.63 -12.19
C PRO A 360 0.22 0.23 -11.97
N VAL A 361 1.12 1.19 -12.16
CA VAL A 361 2.49 1.17 -11.63
C VAL A 361 2.50 1.98 -10.34
N VAL A 362 2.74 1.33 -9.21
CA VAL A 362 2.75 1.92 -7.88
C VAL A 362 4.17 1.91 -7.34
N SER A 363 4.84 3.06 -7.31
CA SER A 363 6.26 3.11 -6.94
C SER A 363 6.67 4.24 -6.03
N ASN A 364 7.64 3.99 -5.13
CA ASN A 364 8.21 5.02 -4.25
C ASN A 364 7.19 5.76 -3.36
N ASN A 365 6.06 5.13 -3.03
CA ASN A 365 5.07 5.72 -2.14
C ASN A 365 5.37 5.41 -0.68
N LYS A 366 4.99 6.32 0.22
CA LYS A 366 4.93 6.08 1.66
C LYS A 366 3.46 5.85 2.06
N ILE A 367 3.13 4.62 2.43
CA ILE A 367 1.78 4.19 2.75
C ILE A 367 1.76 3.75 4.21
N CYS A 368 1.10 4.48 5.10
CA CYS A 368 1.19 4.20 6.53
C CYS A 368 -0.07 4.47 7.36
N ASN A 369 -0.27 3.66 8.41
CA ASN A 369 -1.30 3.91 9.43
C ASN A 369 -2.75 4.01 8.90
N ASN A 370 -3.09 3.33 7.81
CA ASN A 370 -4.49 3.22 7.37
C ASN A 370 -5.21 2.14 8.19
N LEU A 371 -6.54 2.23 8.30
CA LEU A 371 -7.35 1.34 9.14
C LEU A 371 -7.63 -0.03 8.52
N GLU A 372 -7.33 -0.21 7.25
CA GLU A 372 -7.39 -1.52 6.58
C GLU A 372 -6.00 -1.94 6.09
N ASP A 373 -5.88 -2.42 4.86
CA ASP A 373 -4.61 -2.85 4.28
C ASP A 373 -3.84 -1.65 3.69
N GLY A 374 -2.53 -1.75 3.58
CA GLY A 374 -1.75 -0.70 2.90
C GLY A 374 -2.08 -0.66 1.40
N ILE A 375 -2.02 -1.84 0.78
CA ILE A 375 -2.42 -2.07 -0.61
C ILE A 375 -3.30 -3.31 -0.68
N TYR A 376 -4.50 -3.20 -1.27
CA TYR A 376 -5.37 -4.35 -1.55
C TYR A 376 -5.56 -4.56 -3.06
N ILE A 377 -5.17 -5.73 -3.54
CA ILE A 377 -5.22 -6.12 -4.95
C ILE A 377 -6.20 -7.29 -5.09
N HIS A 378 -7.32 -7.08 -5.78
CA HIS A 378 -8.35 -8.12 -5.89
C HIS A 378 -9.03 -8.18 -7.26
N GLU A 379 -9.75 -9.28 -7.54
CA GLU A 379 -10.53 -9.45 -8.77
C GLU A 379 -9.74 -9.14 -10.05
N ASP A 380 -8.74 -9.98 -10.35
CA ASP A 380 -7.90 -9.94 -11.55
C ASP A 380 -6.96 -8.73 -11.66
N GLY A 381 -6.57 -8.11 -10.53
CA GLY A 381 -5.56 -7.03 -10.51
C GLY A 381 -4.16 -7.49 -10.95
N LYS A 382 -3.48 -6.66 -11.76
CA LYS A 382 -2.25 -7.01 -12.51
C LYS A 382 -1.12 -5.97 -12.44
N GLY A 383 -1.20 -5.04 -11.49
CA GLY A 383 -0.24 -3.93 -11.38
C GLY A 383 1.19 -4.35 -11.00
N ILE A 384 2.10 -3.37 -11.08
CA ILE A 384 3.47 -3.44 -10.58
C ILE A 384 3.55 -2.59 -9.32
N TYR A 385 4.10 -3.15 -8.24
CA TYR A 385 4.17 -2.51 -6.92
C TYR A 385 5.61 -2.58 -6.42
N GLU A 386 6.35 -1.47 -6.53
CA GLU A 386 7.79 -1.48 -6.27
C GLU A 386 8.33 -0.31 -5.45
N HIS A 387 9.41 -0.51 -4.70
CA HIS A 387 10.09 0.57 -3.95
C HIS A 387 9.19 1.34 -2.95
N ASN A 388 8.06 0.76 -2.53
CA ASN A 388 7.16 1.42 -1.59
C ASN A 388 7.57 1.14 -0.13
N GLN A 389 7.34 2.12 0.74
CA GLN A 389 7.43 1.98 2.20
C GLN A 389 6.03 1.78 2.76
N ILE A 390 5.72 0.58 3.27
CA ILE A 390 4.37 0.18 3.68
C ILE A 390 4.38 -0.26 5.15
N PHE A 391 3.81 0.54 6.05
CA PHE A 391 3.92 0.23 7.47
C PHE A 391 2.79 0.72 8.38
N GLY A 392 2.67 0.11 9.55
CA GLY A 392 1.72 0.56 10.57
C GLY A 392 0.25 0.39 10.21
N GLN A 393 -0.07 -0.37 9.15
CA GLN A 393 -1.45 -0.65 8.75
C GLN A 393 -2.17 -1.42 9.85
N LYS A 394 -3.47 -1.19 10.03
CA LYS A 394 -4.27 -1.90 11.03
C LYS A 394 -4.61 -3.33 10.60
N LEU A 395 -4.59 -3.61 9.30
CA LEU A 395 -4.58 -4.97 8.74
C LEU A 395 -3.20 -5.26 8.12
N ASP A 396 -3.14 -5.78 6.89
CA ASP A 396 -1.92 -6.25 6.26
C ASP A 396 -1.15 -5.12 5.57
N GLY A 397 0.15 -5.32 5.32
CA GLY A 397 0.90 -4.42 4.44
C GLY A 397 0.34 -4.47 3.02
N ILE A 398 0.35 -5.66 2.41
CA ILE A 398 -0.26 -5.92 1.10
C ILE A 398 -1.18 -7.16 1.18
N ARG A 399 -2.42 -7.03 0.72
CA ARG A 399 -3.34 -8.16 0.55
C ARG A 399 -3.62 -8.41 -0.94
N ILE A 400 -3.66 -9.68 -1.32
CA ILE A 400 -3.86 -10.12 -2.71
C ILE A 400 -4.91 -11.22 -2.74
N SER A 401 -5.97 -11.01 -3.52
CA SER A 401 -7.07 -11.97 -3.69
C SER A 401 -7.36 -12.20 -5.17
N LYS A 402 -7.36 -13.45 -5.66
CA LYS A 402 -7.71 -13.77 -7.05
C LYS A 402 -7.04 -12.84 -8.09
N SER A 403 -5.75 -12.60 -7.93
CA SER A 403 -4.99 -11.60 -8.67
C SER A 403 -3.54 -12.04 -8.86
N ASN A 404 -2.85 -11.51 -9.86
CA ASN A 404 -1.48 -11.90 -10.24
C ASN A 404 -0.53 -10.70 -10.47
N PRO A 405 -0.30 -9.86 -9.45
CA PRO A 405 0.59 -8.70 -9.55
C PRO A 405 2.09 -9.05 -9.48
N GLN A 406 2.93 -8.07 -9.82
CA GLN A 406 4.37 -8.10 -9.55
C GLN A 406 4.68 -7.18 -8.36
N ILE A 407 5.38 -7.71 -7.35
CA ILE A 407 5.68 -6.99 -6.11
C ILE A 407 7.18 -7.10 -5.82
N SER A 408 7.90 -5.99 -5.92
CA SER A 408 9.36 -6.01 -5.78
C SER A 408 9.97 -4.84 -5.02
N ASN A 409 11.12 -5.05 -4.38
CA ASN A 409 11.90 -3.94 -3.77
C ASN A 409 11.12 -3.08 -2.74
N ASN A 410 10.05 -3.60 -2.13
CA ASN A 410 9.28 -2.87 -1.12
C ASN A 410 9.85 -3.11 0.28
N THR A 411 9.68 -2.13 1.16
CA THR A 411 9.94 -2.27 2.60
C THR A 411 8.61 -2.30 3.35
N ILE A 412 8.25 -3.47 3.88
CA ILE A 412 6.93 -3.77 4.46
C ILE A 412 7.10 -4.16 5.92
N HIS A 413 6.69 -3.28 6.84
CA HIS A 413 7.01 -3.49 8.25
C HIS A 413 5.98 -2.98 9.25
N HIS A 414 6.05 -3.49 10.49
CA HIS A 414 5.26 -2.97 11.62
C HIS A 414 3.73 -2.95 11.41
N ASN A 415 3.21 -3.72 10.44
CA ASN A 415 1.78 -3.84 10.21
C ASN A 415 1.15 -4.70 11.32
N GLN A 416 -0.09 -4.40 11.70
CA GLN A 416 -0.81 -5.17 12.72
C GLN A 416 -1.26 -6.54 12.20
N GLY A 417 -1.41 -6.65 10.88
CA GLY A 417 -1.66 -7.87 10.12
C GLY A 417 -0.38 -8.60 9.70
N ASP A 418 -0.49 -9.32 8.58
CA ASP A 418 0.65 -9.94 7.91
C ASP A 418 1.40 -8.89 7.08
N GLY A 419 2.68 -9.13 6.76
CA GLY A 419 3.40 -8.27 5.81
C GLY A 419 2.76 -8.33 4.43
N ILE A 420 2.71 -9.52 3.85
CA ILE A 420 2.00 -9.81 2.60
C ILE A 420 1.07 -11.01 2.79
N ARG A 421 -0.20 -10.88 2.38
CA ARG A 421 -1.22 -11.93 2.44
C ARG A 421 -1.75 -12.30 1.05
N LEU A 422 -1.71 -13.59 0.72
CA LEU A 422 -2.21 -14.18 -0.52
C LEU A 422 -3.39 -15.08 -0.20
N VAL A 423 -4.54 -14.82 -0.82
CA VAL A 423 -5.79 -15.53 -0.56
C VAL A 423 -6.56 -15.82 -1.85
N ILE A 424 -7.45 -16.82 -1.84
CA ILE A 424 -8.39 -17.14 -2.93
C ILE A 424 -7.69 -17.14 -4.29
N LYS A 425 -6.80 -18.11 -4.53
CA LYS A 425 -6.13 -18.29 -5.84
C LYS A 425 -5.33 -17.07 -6.32
N ALA A 426 -4.88 -16.18 -5.43
CA ALA A 426 -3.85 -15.21 -5.75
C ALA A 426 -2.62 -15.92 -6.36
N ASN A 427 -1.93 -15.29 -7.30
CA ASN A 427 -0.75 -15.85 -7.96
C ASN A 427 0.29 -14.77 -8.33
N PRO A 428 0.83 -14.02 -7.36
CA PRO A 428 1.81 -12.98 -7.61
C PRO A 428 3.22 -13.52 -7.84
N VAL A 429 4.07 -12.63 -8.35
CA VAL A 429 5.54 -12.74 -8.24
C VAL A 429 6.00 -11.74 -7.19
N ILE A 430 6.66 -12.23 -6.13
CA ILE A 430 7.11 -11.44 -4.97
C ILE A 430 8.62 -11.57 -4.85
N THR A 431 9.36 -10.49 -5.14
CA THR A 431 10.83 -10.57 -5.20
C THR A 431 11.56 -9.40 -4.55
N GLU A 432 12.72 -9.63 -3.95
CA GLU A 432 13.59 -8.53 -3.48
C GLU A 432 12.94 -7.60 -2.43
N ASN A 433 11.92 -8.07 -1.71
CA ASN A 433 11.26 -7.26 -0.68
C ASN A 433 11.91 -7.46 0.70
N HIS A 434 11.91 -6.39 1.50
CA HIS A 434 12.24 -6.43 2.92
C HIS A 434 10.93 -6.49 3.73
N ILE A 435 10.65 -7.61 4.38
CA ILE A 435 9.38 -7.87 5.07
C ILE A 435 9.65 -8.17 6.54
N CYS A 436 9.44 -7.20 7.42
CA CYS A 436 9.95 -7.31 8.78
C CYS A 436 9.07 -6.73 9.88
N GLU A 437 9.23 -7.26 11.10
CA GLU A 437 8.65 -6.69 12.32
C GLU A 437 7.12 -6.51 12.27
N ASN A 438 6.43 -7.25 11.40
CA ASN A 438 4.98 -7.29 11.35
C ASN A 438 4.45 -8.05 12.58
N LYS A 439 3.25 -7.69 13.05
CA LYS A 439 2.65 -8.28 14.25
C LYS A 439 2.15 -9.70 14.03
N ARG A 440 2.06 -10.14 12.78
CA ARG A 440 1.78 -11.53 12.41
C ARG A 440 2.88 -12.05 11.49
N VAL A 441 2.51 -12.70 10.38
CA VAL A 441 3.43 -13.44 9.49
C VAL A 441 4.11 -12.49 8.52
N GLY A 442 5.32 -12.80 8.09
CA GLY A 442 5.96 -12.08 6.98
C GLY A 442 5.16 -12.23 5.68
N ILE A 443 5.14 -13.44 5.10
CA ILE A 443 4.30 -13.79 3.94
C ILE A 443 3.36 -14.94 4.27
N HIS A 444 2.07 -14.75 4.05
CA HIS A 444 1.04 -15.73 4.37
C HIS A 444 0.22 -16.11 3.14
N ILE A 445 0.21 -17.39 2.78
CA ILE A 445 -0.43 -17.97 1.60
C ILE A 445 -1.46 -19.01 2.02
N TYR A 446 -2.74 -18.78 1.72
CA TYR A 446 -3.82 -19.68 2.11
C TYR A 446 -5.00 -19.69 1.13
N ARG A 447 -5.90 -20.67 1.26
CA ARG A 447 -7.08 -20.89 0.40
C ARG A 447 -6.71 -20.97 -1.08
N GLU A 448 -5.93 -21.99 -1.45
CA GLU A 448 -5.45 -22.22 -2.82
C GLU A 448 -4.62 -21.06 -3.39
N GLY A 449 -4.09 -20.18 -2.54
CA GLY A 449 -3.13 -19.16 -2.95
C GLY A 449 -1.89 -19.80 -3.58
N MET A 450 -1.37 -19.15 -4.60
CA MET A 450 -0.20 -19.54 -5.36
C MET A 450 0.82 -18.42 -5.39
N GLY A 451 2.04 -18.68 -5.84
CA GLY A 451 2.98 -17.60 -6.15
C GLY A 451 4.43 -18.04 -6.25
N ILE A 452 5.23 -17.13 -6.80
CA ILE A 452 6.69 -17.24 -6.82
C ILE A 452 7.25 -16.22 -5.82
N ILE A 453 7.94 -16.71 -4.81
CA ILE A 453 8.51 -15.92 -3.72
C ILE A 453 10.02 -16.12 -3.78
N SER A 454 10.76 -15.11 -4.25
CA SER A 454 12.21 -15.25 -4.39
C SER A 454 13.04 -14.04 -4.02
N ASN A 455 14.26 -14.26 -3.53
CA ASN A 455 15.19 -13.19 -3.18
C ASN A 455 14.64 -12.19 -2.13
N ASN A 456 13.67 -12.57 -1.30
CA ASN A 456 13.13 -11.69 -0.26
C ASN A 456 13.92 -11.83 1.04
N TYR A 457 13.97 -10.74 1.81
CA TYR A 457 14.52 -10.73 3.15
C TYR A 457 13.41 -10.59 4.20
N ILE A 458 13.11 -11.69 4.89
CA ILE A 458 11.95 -11.83 5.79
C ILE A 458 12.43 -12.06 7.22
N TYR A 459 12.26 -11.06 8.10
CA TYR A 459 12.87 -11.12 9.43
C TYR A 459 12.12 -10.42 10.55
N GLY A 460 12.35 -10.85 11.80
CA GLY A 460 11.83 -10.16 12.98
C GLY A 460 10.30 -10.13 13.10
N ASN A 461 9.56 -10.88 12.27
CA ASN A 461 8.11 -10.93 12.35
C ASN A 461 7.69 -11.66 13.64
N ARG A 462 6.57 -11.25 14.22
CA ARG A 462 6.10 -11.82 15.50
C ARG A 462 5.56 -13.24 15.38
N ASN A 463 5.28 -13.69 14.17
CA ASN A 463 4.91 -15.04 13.85
C ASN A 463 6.00 -15.70 12.98
N ALA A 464 5.63 -16.66 12.15
CA ALA A 464 6.52 -17.28 11.19
C ALA A 464 6.98 -16.28 10.11
N GLY A 465 8.14 -16.55 9.52
CA GLY A 465 8.59 -15.80 8.34
C GLY A 465 7.62 -16.01 7.18
N MET A 466 7.30 -17.27 6.90
CA MET A 466 6.32 -17.66 5.89
C MET A 466 5.34 -18.71 6.40
N GLN A 467 4.08 -18.59 6.00
CA GLN A 467 3.05 -19.63 6.21
C GLN A 467 2.37 -20.00 4.90
N VAL A 468 2.25 -21.30 4.63
CA VAL A 468 1.62 -21.84 3.42
C VAL A 468 0.68 -22.99 3.81
N TYR A 469 -0.62 -22.80 3.73
CA TYR A 469 -1.60 -23.83 4.10
C TYR A 469 -2.90 -23.74 3.29
N SER A 470 -3.87 -24.58 3.62
CA SER A 470 -5.15 -24.78 2.93
C SER A 470 -5.00 -24.97 1.41
N ARG A 471 -4.30 -26.05 1.01
CA ARG A 471 -4.06 -26.43 -0.40
C ARG A 471 -3.37 -25.35 -1.25
N ALA A 472 -2.65 -24.43 -0.62
CA ALA A 472 -1.83 -23.43 -1.32
C ALA A 472 -0.69 -24.10 -2.10
N ASN A 473 -0.19 -23.43 -3.16
CA ASN A 473 0.90 -23.92 -3.99
C ASN A 473 1.97 -22.83 -4.24
N ALA A 474 3.13 -22.92 -3.59
CA ALA A 474 4.14 -21.87 -3.64
C ALA A 474 5.52 -22.37 -4.07
N THR A 475 6.23 -21.56 -4.86
CA THR A 475 7.66 -21.73 -5.15
C THR A 475 8.44 -20.71 -4.34
N ILE A 476 9.30 -21.19 -3.43
CA ILE A 476 10.02 -20.41 -2.44
C ILE A 476 11.52 -20.60 -2.67
N THR A 477 12.19 -19.61 -3.28
CA THR A 477 13.57 -19.76 -3.71
C THR A 477 14.49 -18.60 -3.35
N ASN A 478 15.74 -18.86 -2.95
CA ASN A 478 16.74 -17.82 -2.68
C ASN A 478 16.31 -16.75 -1.65
N ASN A 479 15.39 -17.07 -0.73
CA ASN A 479 14.98 -16.12 0.30
C ASN A 479 15.88 -16.24 1.53
N LYS A 480 16.03 -15.12 2.26
CA LYS A 480 16.65 -15.07 3.58
C LYS A 480 15.55 -14.89 4.63
N ILE A 481 15.32 -15.92 5.44
CA ILE A 481 14.20 -15.98 6.39
C ILE A 481 14.76 -16.21 7.79
N ILE A 482 14.91 -15.12 8.56
CA ILE A 482 15.69 -15.17 9.79
C ILE A 482 15.01 -14.46 10.97
N GLN A 483 15.34 -14.88 12.20
CA GLN A 483 14.95 -14.14 13.41
C GLN A 483 13.44 -13.90 13.53
N ASN A 484 12.61 -14.71 12.89
CA ASN A 484 11.16 -14.68 13.09
C ASN A 484 10.86 -15.44 14.40
N ARG A 485 9.84 -15.00 15.13
CA ARG A 485 9.60 -15.48 16.50
C ARG A 485 9.12 -16.94 16.57
N CYS A 486 8.50 -17.42 15.50
CA CYS A 486 8.05 -18.80 15.32
C CYS A 486 8.91 -19.50 14.24
N SER A 487 8.34 -20.43 13.49
CA SER A 487 9.06 -21.13 12.41
C SER A 487 9.52 -20.20 11.28
N GLY A 488 10.60 -20.56 10.59
CA GLY A 488 11.03 -19.85 9.38
C GLY A 488 9.97 -19.99 8.27
N ILE A 489 9.69 -21.24 7.87
CA ILE A 489 8.63 -21.61 6.94
C ILE A 489 7.72 -22.65 7.60
N TYR A 490 6.42 -22.39 7.66
CA TYR A 490 5.41 -23.35 8.12
C TYR A 490 4.49 -23.77 6.97
N VAL A 491 4.38 -25.07 6.72
CA VAL A 491 3.60 -25.65 5.62
C VAL A 491 2.63 -26.71 6.16
N SER A 492 1.35 -26.57 5.84
CA SER A 492 0.30 -27.43 6.42
C SER A 492 -0.91 -27.61 5.48
N ASP A 493 -1.94 -28.34 5.92
CA ASP A 493 -3.22 -28.60 5.22
C ASP A 493 -3.08 -28.95 3.74
N HIS A 494 -2.32 -29.99 3.43
CA HIS A 494 -2.14 -30.47 2.05
C HIS A 494 -1.61 -29.40 1.08
N ALA A 495 -0.95 -28.34 1.59
CA ALA A 495 -0.26 -27.39 0.74
C ALA A 495 0.93 -28.04 0.04
N ILE A 496 1.26 -27.51 -1.14
CA ILE A 496 2.33 -27.99 -1.99
C ILE A 496 3.36 -26.88 -2.11
N VAL A 497 4.63 -27.21 -1.89
CA VAL A 497 5.71 -26.23 -1.98
C VAL A 497 6.92 -26.77 -2.75
N ASN A 498 7.63 -25.85 -3.40
CA ASN A 498 9.00 -26.07 -3.85
C ASN A 498 9.90 -25.15 -3.03
N ILE A 499 10.81 -25.70 -2.24
CA ILE A 499 11.70 -24.95 -1.35
C ILE A 499 13.15 -25.18 -1.80
N ARG A 500 13.78 -24.16 -2.39
CA ARG A 500 15.14 -24.29 -2.94
C ARG A 500 16.06 -23.12 -2.58
N SER A 501 17.31 -23.41 -2.22
CA SER A 501 18.36 -22.37 -2.06
C SER A 501 18.04 -21.27 -1.04
N ASN A 502 17.21 -21.53 -0.02
CA ASN A 502 16.89 -20.52 0.99
C ASN A 502 17.88 -20.55 2.15
N GLU A 503 18.14 -19.38 2.76
CA GLU A 503 18.86 -19.23 4.03
C GLU A 503 17.84 -19.05 5.15
N ILE A 504 17.73 -20.02 6.05
CA ILE A 504 16.71 -20.05 7.10
C ILE A 504 17.39 -20.24 8.45
N SER A 505 17.46 -19.18 9.24
CA SER A 505 18.25 -19.23 10.46
C SER A 505 17.74 -18.41 11.64
N ASN A 506 18.12 -18.83 12.85
CA ASN A 506 17.82 -18.09 14.08
C ASN A 506 16.33 -17.83 14.30
N ASN A 507 15.44 -18.66 13.75
CA ASN A 507 14.00 -18.55 14.00
C ASN A 507 13.67 -19.21 15.35
N GLY A 508 12.64 -18.69 16.02
CA GLY A 508 12.34 -19.01 17.42
C GLY A 508 11.69 -20.37 17.67
N GLU A 509 11.38 -21.12 16.61
CA GLU A 509 10.89 -22.50 16.64
C GLU A 509 11.69 -23.34 15.63
N VAL A 510 11.02 -23.93 14.63
CA VAL A 510 11.63 -24.78 13.61
C VAL A 510 12.10 -23.95 12.41
N GLY A 511 13.19 -24.33 11.75
CA GLY A 511 13.57 -23.70 10.48
C GLY A 511 12.47 -23.86 9.43
N ILE A 512 12.13 -25.10 9.10
CA ILE A 512 11.01 -25.44 8.22
C ILE A 512 10.15 -26.52 8.89
N GLU A 513 8.85 -26.33 8.93
CA GLU A 513 7.88 -27.33 9.40
C GLU A 513 6.90 -27.70 8.29
N ILE A 514 6.73 -29.00 8.02
CA ILE A 514 5.86 -29.53 6.95
C ILE A 514 5.00 -30.65 7.52
N VAL A 515 3.70 -30.38 7.69
CA VAL A 515 2.77 -31.24 8.43
C VAL A 515 1.40 -31.33 7.76
N SER A 516 0.47 -32.08 8.35
CA SER A 516 -0.93 -32.20 7.92
C SER A 516 -1.11 -32.52 6.42
N GLY A 517 -0.41 -33.55 5.93
CA GLY A 517 -0.49 -34.00 4.54
C GLY A 517 0.15 -33.06 3.52
N ALA A 518 0.82 -31.98 3.96
CA ALA A 518 1.53 -31.08 3.07
C ALA A 518 2.73 -31.75 2.40
N LYS A 519 3.12 -31.26 1.22
CA LYS A 519 4.18 -31.85 0.40
C LYS A 519 5.18 -30.82 -0.05
N ALA A 520 6.46 -31.07 0.23
CA ALA A 520 7.55 -30.42 -0.51
C ALA A 520 7.93 -31.28 -1.71
N LEU A 521 7.53 -30.87 -2.92
CA LEU A 521 7.89 -31.58 -4.16
C LEU A 521 9.37 -31.41 -4.51
N CYS A 522 9.95 -30.27 -4.13
CA CYS A 522 11.37 -29.99 -4.19
C CYS A 522 11.83 -29.44 -2.84
N PHE A 523 12.93 -29.98 -2.31
CA PHE A 523 13.54 -29.56 -1.05
C PHE A 523 15.06 -29.64 -1.16
N ASP A 524 15.67 -28.59 -1.72
CA ASP A 524 17.03 -28.67 -2.28
C ASP A 524 17.88 -27.44 -1.98
N ASN A 525 19.16 -27.67 -1.64
CA ASN A 525 20.17 -26.64 -1.44
C ASN A 525 19.83 -25.57 -0.38
N ASN A 526 19.00 -25.89 0.61
CA ASN A 526 18.66 -24.93 1.67
C ASN A 526 19.75 -24.94 2.76
N LEU A 527 20.11 -23.76 3.25
CA LEU A 527 20.95 -23.55 4.42
C LEU A 527 20.07 -23.29 5.63
N ILE A 528 19.95 -24.27 6.52
CA ILE A 528 19.03 -24.25 7.65
C ILE A 528 19.85 -24.36 8.93
N ASN A 529 20.02 -23.25 9.66
CA ASN A 529 20.91 -23.23 10.81
C ASN A 529 20.39 -22.47 12.03
N ARG A 530 20.77 -22.92 13.23
CA ARG A 530 20.52 -22.20 14.48
C ARG A 530 19.04 -21.86 14.75
N ASN A 531 18.11 -22.65 14.21
CA ASN A 531 16.71 -22.53 14.57
C ASN A 531 16.49 -23.23 15.93
N TRP A 532 15.68 -22.62 16.79
CA TRP A 532 15.64 -22.94 18.22
C TRP A 532 15.24 -24.38 18.53
N GLU A 533 14.21 -24.91 17.85
CA GLU A 533 13.67 -26.23 18.14
C GLU A 533 14.27 -27.32 17.25
N ALA A 534 14.20 -27.15 15.93
CA ALA A 534 14.81 -28.05 14.97
C ALA A 534 15.08 -27.34 13.64
N GLY A 535 15.90 -27.93 12.78
CA GLY A 535 16.08 -27.42 11.42
C GLY A 535 14.87 -27.74 10.55
N LEU A 536 14.46 -29.01 10.52
CA LEU A 536 13.28 -29.49 9.80
C LEU A 536 12.37 -30.33 10.72
N ALA A 537 11.08 -30.03 10.77
CA ALA A 537 10.07 -30.87 11.43
C ALA A 537 9.05 -31.38 10.41
N TYR A 538 8.70 -32.66 10.47
CA TYR A 538 7.73 -33.25 9.54
C TYR A 538 6.92 -34.42 10.12
N TYR A 539 5.70 -34.62 9.62
CA TYR A 539 4.97 -35.90 9.79
C TYR A 539 5.45 -36.93 8.76
N SER A 540 5.23 -38.21 9.06
CA SER A 540 5.64 -39.34 8.20
C SER A 540 5.12 -39.19 6.76
N ASP A 541 3.90 -38.70 6.60
CA ASP A 541 3.25 -38.42 5.31
C ASP A 541 3.77 -37.14 4.65
N SER A 542 4.43 -36.26 5.37
CA SER A 542 4.87 -34.93 4.92
C SER A 542 6.39 -34.84 4.73
N LYS A 543 7.09 -35.97 4.93
CA LYS A 543 8.55 -36.10 4.81
C LYS A 543 9.04 -35.68 3.41
N PRO A 544 9.89 -34.66 3.28
CA PRO A 544 10.50 -34.30 2.00
C PRO A 544 11.47 -35.37 1.51
N LEU A 545 11.62 -35.52 0.20
CA LEU A 545 12.60 -36.45 -0.38
C LEU A 545 13.99 -35.81 -0.46
N GLY A 546 15.05 -36.59 -0.22
CA GLY A 546 16.45 -36.15 -0.38
C GLY A 546 16.91 -35.05 0.59
N PHE A 547 16.11 -34.72 1.61
CA PHE A 547 16.42 -33.57 2.48
C PHE A 547 17.77 -33.70 3.20
N GLU A 548 18.16 -34.91 3.58
CA GLU A 548 19.41 -35.18 4.32
C GLU A 548 20.67 -34.95 3.49
N THR A 549 20.63 -35.24 2.18
CA THR A 549 21.80 -35.17 1.30
C THR A 549 21.93 -33.84 0.59
N ASN A 550 20.82 -33.15 0.38
CA ASN A 550 20.76 -31.99 -0.51
C ASN A 550 20.72 -30.65 0.24
N ASN A 551 20.65 -30.65 1.56
CA ASN A 551 20.49 -29.44 2.36
C ASN A 551 21.52 -29.42 3.50
N ASN A 552 21.89 -28.23 3.93
CA ASN A 552 22.84 -28.03 5.01
C ASN A 552 22.10 -27.69 6.30
N PHE A 553 22.10 -28.64 7.24
CA PHE A 553 21.56 -28.46 8.58
C PHE A 553 22.68 -28.34 9.60
N THR A 554 22.79 -27.19 10.27
CA THR A 554 23.82 -26.96 11.28
C THR A 554 23.30 -26.21 12.50
N GLY A 555 23.66 -26.67 13.70
CA GLY A 555 23.42 -25.91 14.93
C GLY A 555 21.94 -25.68 15.28
N ASN A 556 20.99 -26.42 14.70
CA ASN A 556 19.57 -26.35 15.09
C ASN A 556 19.25 -27.14 16.38
N GLY A 557 18.25 -26.72 17.14
CA GLY A 557 17.90 -27.26 18.46
C GLY A 557 18.58 -26.54 19.61
N SER A 558 18.15 -26.79 20.85
CA SER A 558 18.57 -26.03 22.06
C SER A 558 20.07 -26.08 22.39
N GLU A 559 20.84 -26.92 21.70
CA GLU A 559 22.32 -27.01 21.77
C GLU A 559 22.95 -27.35 20.40
N GLY A 560 22.22 -27.14 19.30
CA GLY A 560 22.64 -27.62 17.99
C GLY A 560 22.49 -29.13 17.77
N SER A 561 21.74 -29.80 18.64
CA SER A 561 21.56 -31.26 18.67
C SER A 561 20.41 -31.79 17.81
N GLN A 562 19.56 -30.92 17.26
CA GLN A 562 18.28 -31.32 16.66
C GLN A 562 18.16 -30.78 15.23
N GLN A 563 18.85 -31.41 14.29
CA GLN A 563 18.82 -30.98 12.88
C GLN A 563 17.47 -31.23 12.23
N TYR A 564 16.82 -32.33 12.56
CA TYR A 564 15.47 -32.64 12.11
C TYR A 564 14.72 -33.50 13.13
N VAL A 565 13.39 -33.42 13.11
CA VAL A 565 12.50 -34.18 13.99
C VAL A 565 11.32 -34.71 13.19
N MET A 566 11.08 -36.01 13.29
CA MET A 566 9.81 -36.58 12.86
C MET A 566 8.81 -36.34 13.98
N ARG A 567 7.71 -35.68 13.67
CA ARG A 567 6.59 -35.51 14.58
C ARG A 567 5.75 -36.77 14.52
N GLU A 568 5.40 -37.30 15.68
CA GLU A 568 4.28 -38.24 15.80
C GLU A 568 3.08 -37.35 16.10
N GLY A 569 2.18 -37.17 15.14
CA GLY A 569 0.88 -36.58 15.48
C GLY A 569 0.19 -37.54 16.45
N ARG A 570 -0.64 -37.04 17.38
CA ARG A 570 -1.59 -37.95 18.03
C ARG A 570 -2.30 -38.71 16.92
N GLU A 571 -2.18 -40.04 16.90
CA GLU A 571 -3.23 -40.87 16.35
C GLU A 571 -4.50 -40.33 17.01
N LEU A 572 -5.37 -39.70 16.21
CA LEU A 572 -6.75 -39.52 16.60
C LEU A 572 -7.15 -40.88 17.16
N MET A 573 -7.66 -40.93 18.40
CA MET A 573 -8.30 -42.13 18.94
C MET A 573 -9.04 -42.75 17.78
N SER A 574 -8.55 -43.90 17.31
CA SER A 574 -8.92 -44.41 16.00
C SER A 574 -10.43 -44.31 15.87
N ILE A 575 -10.94 -43.97 14.69
CA ILE A 575 -12.38 -43.93 14.44
C ILE A 575 -13.09 -45.19 14.98
N GLN A 576 -12.40 -46.31 15.20
CA GLN A 576 -12.89 -47.47 15.94
C GLN A 576 -13.23 -47.22 17.43
N GLN A 577 -12.46 -46.44 18.19
CA GLN A 577 -12.76 -46.07 19.58
C GLN A 577 -13.89 -45.03 19.67
N TYR A 578 -13.94 -44.06 18.75
CA TYR A 578 -15.06 -43.12 18.60
C TYR A 578 -16.36 -43.84 18.16
N ASN A 579 -16.28 -44.75 17.18
CA ASN A 579 -17.41 -45.57 16.72
C ASN A 579 -17.88 -46.59 17.77
N ARG A 580 -17.02 -47.03 18.69
CA ARG A 580 -17.44 -47.82 19.87
C ARG A 580 -18.22 -46.97 20.86
N ALA A 581 -17.84 -45.70 21.04
CA ALA A 581 -18.49 -44.77 21.98
C ALA A 581 -19.85 -44.23 21.48
N ILE A 582 -20.17 -44.32 20.18
CA ILE A 582 -21.37 -43.71 19.58
C ILE A 582 -22.20 -44.77 18.86
N SER A 583 -22.22 -45.98 19.40
CA SER A 583 -23.08 -47.08 18.97
C SER A 583 -24.56 -46.81 19.30
N GLN A 584 -25.11 -45.69 18.80
CA GLN A 584 -26.53 -45.51 18.50
C GLN A 584 -26.69 -44.83 17.13
N PRO A 585 -27.67 -45.25 16.30
CA PRO A 585 -27.57 -45.08 14.86
C PRO A 585 -28.21 -43.79 14.38
N ARG A 586 -27.46 -42.89 13.72
CA ARG A 586 -27.99 -42.01 12.65
C ARG A 586 -26.92 -41.59 11.64
N GLY A 587 -27.26 -41.83 10.37
CA GLY A 587 -27.02 -40.88 9.27
C GLY A 587 -25.70 -40.97 8.51
N ARG A 588 -25.82 -41.27 7.20
CA ARG A 588 -24.77 -41.20 6.18
C ARG A 588 -24.02 -39.86 6.20
N GLY A 589 -22.69 -39.92 6.17
CA GLY A 589 -21.78 -38.81 5.91
C GLY A 589 -20.38 -39.36 5.64
N SER A 590 -19.68 -38.77 4.68
CA SER A 590 -18.37 -39.15 4.14
C SER A 590 -17.30 -39.44 5.21
N ASN A 591 -16.49 -40.47 4.96
CA ASN A 591 -15.19 -40.65 5.61
C ASN A 591 -14.24 -39.54 5.12
N GLU A 592 -14.37 -38.32 5.66
CA GLU A 592 -13.31 -37.33 5.59
C GLU A 592 -12.33 -37.60 6.73
N GLU A 593 -11.11 -37.99 6.38
CA GLU A 593 -9.98 -38.08 7.32
C GLU A 593 -9.81 -36.71 7.97
N LEU A 594 -10.05 -36.62 9.28
CA LEU A 594 -9.84 -35.39 10.03
C LEU A 594 -8.35 -35.07 10.04
N GLU A 595 -8.01 -33.83 9.70
CA GLU A 595 -6.64 -33.32 9.76
C GLU A 595 -6.07 -33.54 11.19
N PRO A 596 -4.79 -33.96 11.34
CA PRO A 596 -4.19 -34.13 12.66
C PRO A 596 -4.15 -32.81 13.46
N ILE A 597 -4.24 -32.93 14.80
CA ILE A 597 -4.12 -31.80 15.71
C ILE A 597 -2.69 -31.24 15.63
N SER A 598 -2.53 -29.93 15.54
CA SER A 598 -1.19 -29.33 15.40
C SER A 598 -0.29 -29.64 16.60
N PHE A 599 1.02 -29.73 16.39
CA PHE A 599 1.98 -29.98 17.46
C PHE A 599 1.87 -28.99 18.63
N LEU A 600 1.62 -27.71 18.36
CA LEU A 600 1.43 -26.69 19.41
C LEU A 600 0.18 -26.95 20.24
N VAL A 601 -0.92 -27.34 19.60
CA VAL A 601 -2.13 -27.76 20.30
C VAL A 601 -1.85 -29.04 21.07
N GLU A 602 -1.24 -30.04 20.44
CA GLU A 602 -0.90 -31.32 21.06
C GLU A 602 -0.05 -31.14 22.31
N ASN A 603 1.03 -30.35 22.23
CA ASN A 603 1.87 -30.00 23.38
C ASN A 603 1.06 -29.37 24.49
N ALA A 604 0.25 -28.35 24.17
CA ALA A 604 -0.60 -27.69 25.16
C ALA A 604 -1.54 -28.68 25.86
N LEU A 605 -2.18 -29.56 25.08
CA LEU A 605 -3.06 -30.59 25.59
C LEU A 605 -2.29 -31.65 26.42
N GLN A 606 -1.08 -32.04 26.01
CA GLN A 606 -0.24 -33.02 26.73
C GLN A 606 0.20 -32.48 28.10
N VAL A 607 0.57 -31.19 28.18
CA VAL A 607 0.96 -30.55 29.45
C VAL A 607 -0.25 -30.01 30.24
N GLY A 608 -1.47 -30.25 29.77
CA GLY A 608 -2.71 -29.88 30.45
C GLY A 608 -2.96 -28.36 30.53
N LEU A 609 -2.46 -27.59 29.56
CA LEU A 609 -2.64 -26.15 29.45
C LEU A 609 -3.67 -25.78 28.38
N CYS A 610 -4.23 -24.58 28.49
CA CYS A 610 -5.07 -23.98 27.48
C CYS A 610 -4.28 -23.93 26.17
N THR A 611 -4.88 -24.36 25.08
CA THR A 611 -4.20 -24.33 23.77
C THR A 611 -3.82 -22.91 23.38
N LEU A 612 -4.61 -21.91 23.79
CA LEU A 612 -4.24 -20.49 23.67
C LEU A 612 -2.86 -20.17 24.25
N SER A 613 -2.38 -20.89 25.27
CA SER A 613 -1.04 -20.65 25.86
C SER A 613 0.10 -20.85 24.85
N TYR A 614 -0.10 -21.75 23.89
CA TYR A 614 0.85 -22.09 22.83
C TYR A 614 0.42 -21.53 21.47
N THR A 615 -0.89 -21.52 21.20
CA THR A 615 -1.42 -21.17 19.89
C THR A 615 -1.60 -19.68 19.67
N ARG A 616 -1.70 -18.84 20.73
CA ARG A 616 -1.95 -17.37 20.83
C ARG A 616 -2.24 -16.58 19.53
N GLU A 617 -1.42 -16.77 18.51
CA GLU A 617 -1.31 -15.97 17.28
C GLU A 617 -1.63 -16.75 15.96
N TYR A 618 -1.92 -18.07 16.01
CA TYR A 618 -2.46 -18.92 14.93
C TYR A 618 -3.73 -19.74 15.25
N TYR A 619 -4.67 -19.75 14.29
CA TYR A 619 -5.74 -20.74 14.29
C TYR A 619 -5.10 -22.11 14.06
N HIS A 620 -5.37 -23.09 14.93
CA HIS A 620 -4.88 -24.45 14.74
C HIS A 620 -6.04 -25.42 14.72
N ALA A 621 -5.94 -26.44 13.87
CA ALA A 621 -6.86 -27.57 13.86
C ALA A 621 -6.89 -28.22 15.23
N GLN A 622 -8.06 -28.15 15.87
CA GLN A 622 -8.34 -28.76 17.16
C GLN A 622 -9.85 -28.93 17.33
N TYR A 623 -10.27 -29.68 18.35
CA TYR A 623 -11.68 -29.83 18.67
C TYR A 623 -12.26 -28.55 19.28
N TRP A 624 -13.30 -28.01 18.64
CA TRP A 624 -14.09 -26.89 19.16
C TRP A 624 -15.20 -27.43 20.05
N TYR A 625 -15.07 -27.16 21.35
CA TYR A 625 -16.12 -27.33 22.32
C TYR A 625 -16.90 -26.03 22.52
N GLU A 626 -18.20 -26.05 22.23
CA GLU A 626 -19.10 -24.94 22.49
C GLU A 626 -19.64 -25.05 23.91
N CYS A 627 -19.47 -24.00 24.71
CA CYS A 627 -20.06 -23.91 26.03
C CYS A 627 -21.39 -23.14 25.97
N ARG A 628 -22.51 -23.84 25.82
CA ARG A 628 -23.85 -23.24 25.68
C ARG A 628 -24.23 -22.37 26.87
N THR A 629 -23.90 -22.80 28.10
CA THR A 629 -24.12 -22.02 29.32
C THR A 629 -23.48 -20.62 29.27
N CYS A 630 -22.29 -20.47 28.66
CA CYS A 630 -21.63 -19.18 28.55
C CYS A 630 -22.00 -18.42 27.27
N SER A 631 -22.45 -19.13 26.23
CA SER A 631 -22.88 -18.54 24.96
C SER A 631 -24.28 -17.91 25.05
N GLU A 632 -25.21 -18.48 25.82
CA GLU A 632 -26.61 -17.99 25.90
C GLU A 632 -26.72 -16.50 26.31
N PRO A 633 -26.09 -16.03 27.41
CA PRO A 633 -26.13 -14.60 27.76
C PRO A 633 -25.51 -13.68 26.69
N ARG A 634 -24.55 -14.19 25.90
CA ARG A 634 -23.89 -13.43 24.83
C ARG A 634 -24.73 -13.34 23.57
N LYS A 635 -25.49 -14.39 23.23
CA LYS A 635 -26.43 -14.42 22.10
C LYS A 635 -27.52 -13.36 22.26
N ILE A 636 -28.03 -13.18 23.48
CA ILE A 636 -29.00 -12.13 23.82
C ILE A 636 -28.42 -10.71 23.58
N LEU A 637 -27.11 -10.54 23.72
CA LEU A 637 -26.38 -9.28 23.50
C LEU A 637 -25.81 -9.12 22.08
N GLY A 638 -26.17 -10.00 21.14
CA GLY A 638 -25.67 -9.96 19.76
C GLY A 638 -24.18 -10.28 19.61
N ARG A 639 -23.56 -10.96 20.58
CA ARG A 639 -22.14 -11.33 20.56
C ARG A 639 -21.93 -12.77 20.08
N SER A 640 -20.72 -13.06 19.58
CA SER A 640 -20.33 -14.38 19.08
C SER A 640 -20.32 -15.46 20.19
N GLU A 641 -20.49 -16.71 19.75
CA GLU A 641 -20.42 -17.92 20.57
C GLU A 641 -19.03 -18.11 21.20
N ILE A 642 -18.93 -18.84 22.32
CA ILE A 642 -17.66 -19.13 22.98
C ILE A 642 -17.11 -20.48 22.49
N ALA A 643 -15.94 -20.44 21.84
CA ALA A 643 -15.20 -21.64 21.45
C ALA A 643 -14.09 -21.93 22.45
N VAL A 644 -14.10 -23.11 23.08
CA VAL A 644 -13.05 -23.52 24.02
C VAL A 644 -12.34 -24.79 23.57
N CYS A 645 -11.04 -24.84 23.86
CA CYS A 645 -10.23 -26.05 23.65
C CYS A 645 -10.58 -27.13 24.67
N GLU A 646 -10.14 -28.36 24.39
CA GLU A 646 -10.38 -29.53 25.21
C GLU A 646 -10.00 -29.33 26.70
N GLU A 647 -8.82 -28.78 26.98
CA GLU A 647 -8.38 -28.56 28.37
C GLU A 647 -9.21 -27.49 29.09
N CYS A 648 -9.65 -26.45 28.39
CA CYS A 648 -10.53 -25.43 28.97
C CYS A 648 -11.94 -25.96 29.19
N ALA A 649 -12.45 -26.80 28.29
CA ALA A 649 -13.73 -27.49 28.46
C ALA A 649 -13.72 -28.32 29.75
N LYS A 650 -12.66 -29.11 29.97
CA LYS A 650 -12.52 -29.98 31.16
C LYS A 650 -12.38 -29.23 32.48
N LYS A 651 -11.63 -28.12 32.50
CA LYS A 651 -11.19 -27.47 33.75
C LYS A 651 -11.85 -26.13 34.02
N CYS A 652 -11.90 -25.24 33.02
CA CYS A 652 -12.46 -23.90 33.17
C CYS A 652 -13.99 -23.91 33.12
N HIS A 653 -14.55 -24.78 32.27
CA HIS A 653 -15.98 -24.91 32.03
C HIS A 653 -16.58 -26.19 32.66
N ALA A 654 -15.87 -26.79 33.62
CA ALA A 654 -16.36 -27.95 34.35
C ALA A 654 -17.75 -27.68 34.96
N GLY A 655 -18.72 -28.54 34.68
CA GLY A 655 -20.10 -28.39 35.17
C GLY A 655 -21.00 -27.50 34.33
N HIS A 656 -20.51 -26.93 33.22
CA HIS A 656 -21.35 -26.23 32.25
C HIS A 656 -21.92 -27.21 31.20
N ASP A 657 -22.94 -26.76 30.46
CA ASP A 657 -23.42 -27.46 29.28
C ASP A 657 -22.48 -27.24 28.10
N ILE A 658 -21.68 -28.27 27.80
CA ILE A 658 -20.66 -28.27 26.76
C ILE A 658 -21.01 -29.30 25.69
N GLY A 659 -20.98 -28.89 24.42
CA GLY A 659 -21.10 -29.78 23.27
C GLY A 659 -19.86 -29.74 22.39
N LEU A 660 -19.44 -30.89 21.85
CA LEU A 660 -18.51 -30.89 20.73
C LEU A 660 -19.22 -30.33 19.51
N ARG A 661 -18.73 -29.20 18.99
CA ARG A 661 -19.38 -28.49 17.89
C ARG A 661 -18.87 -28.95 16.54
N LYS A 662 -17.55 -28.88 16.37
CA LYS A 662 -16.86 -29.27 15.15
C LYS A 662 -15.37 -29.48 15.41
N TYR A 663 -14.71 -30.13 14.46
CA TYR A 663 -13.26 -30.10 14.33
C TYR A 663 -12.88 -28.97 13.38
N GLY A 664 -11.85 -28.18 13.69
CA GLY A 664 -11.36 -27.16 12.78
C GLY A 664 -10.40 -26.17 13.41
N HIS A 665 -10.00 -25.19 12.60
CA HIS A 665 -9.05 -24.16 12.95
C HIS A 665 -9.69 -23.08 13.85
N PHE A 666 -9.24 -22.94 15.11
CA PHE A 666 -9.67 -21.87 16.05
C PHE A 666 -8.67 -21.65 17.20
N TYR A 667 -8.87 -20.55 17.96
CA TYR A 667 -8.21 -20.30 19.25
C TYR A 667 -9.18 -20.52 20.39
N CYS A 668 -8.67 -20.96 21.54
CA CYS A 668 -9.51 -21.02 22.72
C CYS A 668 -9.87 -19.61 23.24
N ASP A 669 -11.16 -19.27 23.21
CA ASP A 669 -11.72 -18.00 23.71
C ASP A 669 -11.78 -17.91 25.24
N CYS A 670 -11.39 -18.98 25.94
CA CYS A 670 -11.44 -19.04 27.40
C CYS A 670 -10.60 -17.94 28.06
N GLY A 671 -9.50 -17.51 27.42
CA GLY A 671 -8.62 -16.44 27.92
C GLY A 671 -9.11 -15.00 27.67
N GLN A 672 -10.15 -14.80 26.85
CA GLN A 672 -10.69 -13.47 26.53
C GLN A 672 -11.78 -12.99 27.51
N GLN A 673 -12.12 -13.80 28.52
CA GLN A 673 -13.13 -13.42 29.52
C GLN A 673 -12.48 -12.60 30.65
N VAL A 674 -12.64 -11.28 30.61
CA VAL A 674 -12.13 -10.36 31.66
C VAL A 674 -12.68 -10.70 33.06
N ALA A 675 -13.90 -11.26 33.12
CA ALA A 675 -14.57 -11.56 34.37
C ALA A 675 -14.07 -12.84 35.09
N ASN A 676 -13.47 -13.80 34.35
CA ASN A 676 -12.99 -15.06 34.92
C ASN A 676 -11.71 -15.50 34.19
N PRO A 677 -10.52 -15.32 34.79
CA PRO A 677 -9.26 -15.70 34.16
C PRO A 677 -9.18 -17.21 33.92
N CYS A 678 -8.62 -17.59 32.76
CA CYS A 678 -8.49 -18.99 32.38
C CYS A 678 -7.58 -19.76 33.36
N LYS A 679 -8.13 -20.79 34.00
CA LYS A 679 -7.42 -21.68 34.95
C LYS A 679 -6.36 -22.57 34.29
N CYS A 680 -6.38 -22.67 32.97
CA CYS A 680 -5.47 -23.51 32.20
C CYS A 680 -4.30 -22.72 31.58
N ILE A 681 -4.17 -21.41 31.85
CA ILE A 681 -3.02 -20.63 31.37
C ILE A 681 -1.86 -20.76 32.37
N SER A 682 -0.67 -21.07 31.86
CA SER A 682 0.56 -20.96 32.64
C SER A 682 1.09 -19.53 32.58
N TYR A 683 1.27 -18.90 33.75
CA TYR A 683 2.11 -17.70 33.93
C TYR A 683 3.60 -18.07 34.09
N LYS A 684 4.10 -19.14 33.46
CA LYS A 684 5.55 -19.28 33.31
C LYS A 684 5.99 -18.29 32.24
N SER A 685 6.52 -17.16 32.71
CA SER A 685 7.45 -16.32 31.96
C SER A 685 8.41 -17.23 31.17
N ARG A 686 8.47 -17.08 29.84
CA ARG A 686 9.71 -17.41 29.11
C ARG A 686 10.85 -16.73 29.89
N PRO A 687 12.02 -17.38 30.09
CA PRO A 687 13.17 -16.69 30.66
C PRO A 687 13.38 -15.41 29.84
N MET A 688 13.29 -14.28 30.52
CA MET A 688 13.69 -13.01 29.93
C MET A 688 15.14 -13.14 29.50
N ASN A 689 15.38 -12.77 28.25
CA ASN A 689 16.70 -12.56 27.66
C ASN A 689 17.60 -11.82 28.67
N PRO A 690 18.81 -12.30 29.02
CA PRO A 690 19.73 -11.58 29.90
C PRO A 690 20.27 -10.26 29.30
N HIS A 691 19.81 -9.85 28.11
CA HIS A 691 20.32 -8.66 27.41
C HIS A 691 19.30 -7.53 27.16
N ASN A 692 18.16 -7.50 27.86
CA ASN A 692 17.23 -6.36 27.81
C ASN A 692 17.21 -5.49 29.09
N ASN A 693 18.37 -5.30 29.72
CA ASN A 693 18.56 -4.11 30.55
C ASN A 693 19.18 -3.03 29.67
N LEU A 694 18.32 -2.22 29.05
CA LEU A 694 18.49 -0.80 28.72
C LEU A 694 17.49 -0.48 27.60
N LEU A 695 16.46 0.30 27.96
CA LEU A 695 15.60 1.20 27.17
C LEU A 695 14.14 1.11 27.66
N ILE A 696 13.91 1.85 28.74
CA ILE A 696 12.59 2.27 29.21
C ILE A 696 12.09 3.37 28.26
N ASN A 697 10.87 3.20 27.73
CA ASN A 697 10.06 4.24 27.10
C ASN A 697 9.83 5.44 28.04
N PRO A 698 9.89 6.69 27.54
CA PRO A 698 9.13 7.78 28.11
C PRO A 698 8.01 8.20 27.15
N HIS A 699 6.76 8.18 27.61
CA HIS A 699 5.79 9.27 27.42
C HIS A 699 4.45 8.94 28.11
N SER A 700 4.27 9.49 29.31
CA SER A 700 3.09 10.28 29.68
C SER A 700 3.32 10.92 31.05
N SER A 701 3.73 12.19 31.01
CA SER A 701 3.45 13.18 32.06
C SER A 701 1.94 13.52 31.99
N ASN A 702 1.20 13.80 33.06
CA ASN A 702 1.46 14.83 34.05
C ASN A 702 0.51 14.70 35.28
N THR A 703 1.05 15.10 36.45
CA THR A 703 0.43 15.80 37.61
C THR A 703 -0.77 15.14 38.34
N THR A 704 -0.79 14.98 39.67
CA THR A 704 -0.52 15.98 40.72
C THR A 704 -0.25 15.30 42.10
N THR A 705 0.61 15.95 42.90
CA THR A 705 0.83 15.93 44.37
C THR A 705 -0.27 15.28 45.25
N THR A 706 -0.02 14.57 46.37
CA THR A 706 0.80 14.94 47.55
C THR A 706 0.87 13.76 48.56
N THR A 707 1.95 13.78 49.36
CA THR A 707 2.10 13.29 50.76
C THR A 707 2.17 11.79 51.11
N THR A 708 3.39 11.47 51.54
CA THR A 708 3.93 10.47 52.47
C THR A 708 3.09 10.04 53.68
N ASN A 709 3.46 8.82 54.13
CA ASN A 709 3.39 8.21 55.47
C ASN A 709 2.16 7.37 55.84
N GLY A 710 2.44 6.22 56.45
CA GLY A 710 1.60 5.69 57.52
C GLY A 710 1.34 4.21 57.47
N GLN A 711 2.02 3.47 58.34
CA GLN A 711 1.83 2.07 58.63
C GLN A 711 0.42 1.74 59.18
N ASN A 712 0.04 0.48 58.97
CA ASN A 712 -0.56 -0.43 59.94
C ASN A 712 -2.02 -0.28 60.44
N GLN A 713 -2.66 -1.45 60.39
CA GLN A 713 -3.60 -2.06 61.34
C GLN A 713 -5.12 -1.92 61.13
N GLN A 714 -5.69 -3.11 60.85
CA GLN A 714 -6.80 -3.80 61.54
C GLN A 714 -8.17 -3.14 61.72
N GLY A 715 -9.20 -3.98 61.51
CA GLY A 715 -10.55 -3.82 62.08
C GLY A 715 -11.64 -3.87 61.00
N GLN A 716 -12.10 -5.05 60.59
CA GLN A 716 -13.28 -5.75 61.13
C GLN A 716 -14.64 -5.07 60.90
N GLN A 717 -15.49 -5.87 60.23
CA GLN A 717 -16.92 -6.12 60.48
C GLN A 717 -18.00 -5.20 59.87
N ASN A 718 -18.89 -5.89 59.13
CA ASN A 718 -20.37 -5.86 59.20
C ASN A 718 -21.06 -4.54 58.79
N ASN A 719 -22.17 -4.48 58.03
CA ASN A 719 -23.12 -5.44 57.45
C ASN A 719 -24.01 -4.62 56.44
N PRO A 720 -25.16 -5.10 55.91
CA PRO A 720 -25.56 -4.87 54.52
C PRO A 720 -26.88 -4.06 54.38
N LEU A 721 -27.49 -4.13 53.18
CA LEU A 721 -28.87 -3.72 52.83
C LEU A 721 -29.06 -2.19 52.67
N THR A 722 -29.79 -1.63 51.70
CA THR A 722 -31.03 -2.04 51.03
C THR A 722 -31.24 -1.26 49.72
N ASN A 723 -31.89 -1.95 48.77
CA ASN A 723 -32.83 -1.50 47.72
C ASN A 723 -33.31 -0.04 47.70
N TYR A 724 -33.47 0.51 46.49
CA TYR A 724 -34.72 1.16 46.08
C TYR A 724 -35.03 0.92 44.59
N LEU A 725 -36.22 0.37 44.35
CA LEU A 725 -36.98 0.30 43.10
C LEU A 725 -37.98 1.46 43.08
N SER A 726 -38.14 2.15 41.94
CA SER A 726 -39.41 2.72 41.43
C SER A 726 -39.13 3.44 40.11
N ASN A 727 -39.51 2.91 38.95
CA ASN A 727 -40.82 2.96 38.27
C ASN A 727 -41.28 4.31 37.68
N SER A 728 -41.93 4.16 36.51
CA SER A 728 -42.75 5.11 35.75
C SER A 728 -41.98 6.04 34.80
N THR A 729 -42.36 6.31 33.53
CA THR A 729 -43.53 5.94 32.71
C THR A 729 -43.23 6.33 31.26
N ASN A 730 -43.63 5.50 30.29
CA ASN A 730 -43.75 5.85 28.85
C ASN A 730 -45.06 6.65 28.60
N PRO A 731 -45.14 7.42 27.50
CA PRO A 731 -45.88 6.94 26.31
C PRO A 731 -45.14 7.29 24.99
N SER A 732 -44.73 6.30 24.19
CA SER A 732 -45.44 5.78 22.99
C SER A 732 -45.83 6.82 21.92
N PHE A 733 -45.23 6.73 20.72
CA PHE A 733 -45.91 6.58 19.41
C PHE A 733 -44.90 6.32 18.27
N ASN A 734 -44.95 5.10 17.71
CA ASN A 734 -45.05 4.75 16.27
C ASN A 734 -44.02 5.33 15.27
N THR A 735 -43.40 4.59 14.35
CA THR A 735 -43.87 3.46 13.51
C THR A 735 -42.71 2.84 12.70
N HIS A 736 -42.92 1.60 12.24
CA HIS A 736 -42.27 0.86 11.13
C HIS A 736 -40.87 0.29 11.36
N LYS A 737 -40.71 -1.02 11.66
CA LYS A 737 -40.72 -2.19 10.75
C LYS A 737 -39.83 -2.04 9.51
N HIS A 738 -38.71 -2.77 9.49
CA HIS A 738 -38.30 -3.58 8.35
C HIS A 738 -37.41 -4.77 8.79
N GLU A 739 -37.98 -5.98 8.65
CA GLU A 739 -37.28 -7.22 8.28
C GLU A 739 -36.75 -7.03 6.84
N THR A 740 -35.59 -7.50 6.40
CA THR A 740 -35.27 -8.88 5.96
C THR A 740 -33.85 -8.85 5.31
N ILE A 741 -32.93 -9.76 5.65
CA ILE A 741 -32.49 -10.97 4.91
C ILE A 741 -31.57 -10.76 3.68
N ASN A 742 -30.40 -11.42 3.73
CA ASN A 742 -29.48 -11.93 2.67
C ASN A 742 -28.60 -10.99 1.80
N THR A 743 -27.28 -11.08 2.04
CA THR A 743 -26.15 -11.45 1.13
C THR A 743 -26.30 -11.33 -0.41
N PRO A 744 -25.20 -11.37 -1.19
CA PRO A 744 -24.07 -10.43 -1.34
C PRO A 744 -23.86 -10.01 -2.82
N ILE A 745 -23.24 -8.86 -3.09
CA ILE A 745 -22.36 -8.63 -4.26
C ILE A 745 -21.22 -7.76 -3.76
#